data_AF-A0A378I8P8-F1
#
_entry.id   AF-A0A378I8P8-F1
#
_cell.length_a   1.000
_cell.length_b   1.000
_cell.length_c   1.000
_cell.angle_alpha   90.00
_cell.angle_beta   90.00
_cell.angle_gamma   90.00
#
_symmetry.space_group_name_H-M   'P 1'
#
loop_
_entity.id
_entity.type
_entity.pdbx_description
1 polymer ?
#
loop_
_entity_poly.entity_id
_entity_poly.type
_entity_poly.pdbx_seq_one_letter_code
_entity_poly.pdbx_strand_id
1 'polypeptide(L)'
;MKLSNEVIGLKEKLTDNEKIRLAQKLWEMCQPIEGTAAELYLTATRKIPAEIARQLEFRYLRGPIGIASLDNNKHDDYVVAPVYNLDDELVGLQIIQIDSEGNKAQAVHVKAKDFYCKKYIGASHPLRPGKAALINQGSNSDCVFIAEGVETAASIATIQAIRENFSILASMGVTELPAVIGYIKTHFRPHATIVLLKDHDGADSDADIAFQKARDLFLSAGYKVIVKEPTPKDSDKEGYDWNDLLIDGGEKELELQFELNISVNSEDTSLRDAFKKLYTQLLVSENIAEEHHLLQSLSVVVNQQLAAIKGRPFGEQFSTDYNTNKALLLEMGSKIQDIMTALRFVHKTSAPYFSRPQIPKVLSNFLAALNQLQQDQAALRNEKGEEQQIEHPQLEALDAAYDYVLGEYKTYLSTEGKFSPSPLPKEGEEFKYYVDIFLQVLQPHIEGKASFAFVRQQLRPAYDRLKKEIRAEGAANIQNNLQICMDLKDDAVISLILYIKSLGFLVNLKEQSLEEKMQSEAYRAYQDHYLALHEELEPIGNLQTLQQWLNNLDNFKTLRPLQYEPPKQEESREVEFIFEDENEKETLETLIKEILDNIPLEEVEDNEKGKEIEKEADPFEQAVNDYAMELAVSLYKTFEVSSPCRLYRQEFDGLVSRDGQLTIIERKTNDGTGPGVLQRNFCQQKIMSKEQFVQKNWLPAILHDAHPESFIDIHIPARKDWYCEEFSEEIQDMLILAAKLTVVKALRELRLEFNLNLPKHYSGKVYQGVFFSPSRLNDVTVRFSQLRKGDEDVAHSRMDEIRSSMSQMIRRGQ
;
A
#
# COMPACT_ATOMS: atom_id res chain seq x y z
N MET A 1 12.92 -13.30 7.99
CA MET A 1 12.45 -11.94 8.34
C MET A 1 11.25 -11.65 7.46
N LYS A 2 10.06 -11.42 8.03
CA LYS A 2 8.90 -11.00 7.22
C LYS A 2 9.25 -9.66 6.59
N LEU A 3 9.06 -9.54 5.28
CA LEU A 3 9.18 -8.25 4.60
C LEU A 3 8.20 -7.28 5.27
N SER A 4 8.60 -6.02 5.45
CA SER A 4 7.69 -5.00 5.95
C SER A 4 6.52 -4.83 4.98
N ASN A 5 5.35 -4.43 5.48
CA ASN A 5 4.14 -4.26 4.68
C ASN A 5 4.38 -3.27 3.52
N GLU A 6 5.23 -2.27 3.75
CA GLU A 6 5.65 -1.29 2.73
C GLU A 6 6.38 -1.97 1.56
N VAL A 7 7.28 -2.93 1.84
CA VAL A 7 8.01 -3.66 0.80
C VAL A 7 7.07 -4.58 0.01
N ILE A 8 6.08 -5.19 0.66
CA ILE A 8 5.07 -6.01 -0.02
C ILE A 8 4.21 -5.15 -0.95
N GLY A 9 3.68 -4.04 -0.45
CA GLY A 9 2.85 -3.13 -1.25
C GLY A 9 3.60 -2.51 -2.44
N LEU A 10 4.89 -2.21 -2.30
CA LEU A 10 5.72 -1.74 -3.43
C LEU A 10 5.97 -2.83 -4.48
N LYS A 11 6.10 -4.10 -4.06
CA LYS A 11 6.25 -5.22 -5.00
C LYS A 11 5.01 -5.40 -5.86
N GLU A 12 3.83 -5.38 -5.24
CA GLU A 12 2.55 -5.50 -5.95
C GLU A 12 2.40 -4.38 -6.98
N LYS A 13 2.67 -3.12 -6.60
CA LYS A 13 2.66 -1.97 -7.50
C LYS A 13 3.60 -2.13 -8.69
N LEU A 14 4.81 -2.67 -8.48
CA LEU A 14 5.74 -2.89 -9.60
C LEU A 14 5.22 -3.97 -10.54
N THR A 15 4.75 -5.10 -10.01
CA THR A 15 4.20 -6.19 -10.81
C THR A 15 3.06 -5.68 -11.68
N ASP A 16 2.20 -4.85 -11.13
CA ASP A 16 1.12 -4.24 -11.90
C ASP A 16 1.62 -3.23 -12.95
N ASN A 17 2.63 -2.40 -12.64
CA ASN A 17 3.28 -1.54 -13.65
C ASN A 17 3.93 -2.33 -14.80
N GLU A 18 4.50 -3.50 -14.54
CA GLU A 18 5.06 -4.38 -15.59
C GLU A 18 3.95 -4.97 -16.46
N LYS A 19 2.82 -5.37 -15.88
CA LYS A 19 1.63 -5.80 -16.65
C LYS A 19 1.04 -4.66 -17.47
N ILE A 20 0.95 -3.44 -16.93
CA ILE A 20 0.50 -2.24 -17.66
C ILE A 20 1.40 -1.99 -18.88
N ARG A 21 2.72 -2.02 -18.71
CA ARG A 21 3.66 -1.86 -19.84
C ARG A 21 3.50 -2.94 -20.90
N LEU A 22 3.26 -4.19 -20.49
CA LEU A 22 2.96 -5.27 -21.43
C LEU A 22 1.67 -4.97 -22.20
N ALA A 23 0.60 -4.58 -21.51
CA ALA A 23 -0.67 -4.19 -22.13
C ALA A 23 -0.50 -3.05 -23.14
N GLN A 24 0.22 -1.99 -22.76
CA GLN A 24 0.53 -0.85 -23.64
C GLN A 24 1.31 -1.29 -24.88
N LYS A 25 2.36 -2.09 -24.71
CA LYS A 25 3.13 -2.64 -25.82
C LYS A 25 2.27 -3.48 -26.77
N LEU A 26 1.40 -4.35 -26.24
CA LEU A 26 0.51 -5.17 -27.06
C LEU A 26 -0.50 -4.30 -27.81
N TRP A 27 -1.03 -3.25 -27.17
CA TRP A 27 -1.95 -2.30 -27.79
C TRP A 27 -1.33 -1.53 -28.96
N GLU A 28 -0.06 -1.11 -28.82
CA GLU A 28 0.71 -0.47 -29.89
C GLU A 28 0.93 -1.39 -31.09
N MET A 29 1.00 -2.71 -30.87
CA MET A 29 1.12 -3.72 -31.93
C MET A 29 -0.21 -4.01 -32.63
N CYS A 30 -1.35 -3.59 -32.07
CA CYS A 30 -2.66 -3.89 -32.62
C CYS A 30 -2.95 -3.07 -33.90
N GLN A 31 -3.75 -3.66 -34.79
CA GLN A 31 -4.22 -3.08 -36.04
C GLN A 31 -5.75 -2.89 -36.00
N PRO A 32 -6.33 -2.03 -36.86
CA PRO A 32 -7.77 -2.00 -37.06
C PRO A 32 -8.33 -3.38 -37.42
N ILE A 33 -9.58 -3.67 -37.05
CA ILE A 33 -10.18 -4.99 -37.29
C ILE A 33 -10.56 -5.23 -38.77
N GLU A 34 -10.65 -4.19 -39.60
CA GLU A 34 -11.15 -4.28 -40.98
C GLU A 34 -10.32 -5.27 -41.83
N GLY A 35 -11.01 -6.24 -42.45
CA GLY A 35 -10.42 -7.29 -43.28
C GLY A 35 -9.70 -8.39 -42.50
N THR A 36 -9.88 -8.48 -41.18
CA THR A 36 -9.16 -9.43 -40.31
C THR A 36 -10.08 -10.52 -39.75
N ALA A 37 -9.48 -11.55 -39.12
CA ALA A 37 -10.22 -12.57 -38.39
C ALA A 37 -11.05 -11.98 -37.23
N ALA A 38 -10.63 -10.84 -36.65
CA ALA A 38 -11.38 -10.16 -35.59
C ALA A 38 -12.70 -9.56 -36.12
N GLU A 39 -12.70 -8.99 -37.32
CA GLU A 39 -13.94 -8.54 -37.95
C GLU A 39 -14.85 -9.73 -38.27
N LEU A 40 -14.30 -10.83 -38.80
CA LEU A 40 -15.07 -12.06 -39.03
C LEU A 40 -15.70 -12.59 -37.73
N TYR A 41 -14.96 -12.54 -36.62
CA TYR A 41 -15.49 -12.91 -35.31
C TYR A 41 -16.68 -12.06 -34.88
N LEU A 42 -16.54 -10.73 -34.94
CA LEU A 42 -17.63 -9.84 -34.53
C LEU A 42 -18.85 -9.95 -35.48
N THR A 43 -18.61 -10.14 -36.77
CA THR A 43 -19.68 -10.14 -37.78
C THR A 43 -20.33 -11.50 -38.00
N ALA A 44 -19.55 -12.53 -38.30
CA ALA A 44 -20.05 -13.85 -38.65
C ALA A 44 -20.47 -14.64 -37.40
N THR A 45 -19.68 -14.58 -36.32
CA THR A 45 -19.93 -15.33 -35.09
C THR A 45 -20.84 -14.56 -34.13
N ARG A 46 -20.56 -13.28 -33.89
CA ARG A 46 -21.32 -12.43 -32.94
C ARG A 46 -22.49 -11.66 -33.56
N LYS A 47 -22.68 -11.76 -34.88
CA LYS A 47 -23.80 -11.14 -35.64
C LYS A 47 -23.88 -9.61 -35.50
N ILE A 48 -22.77 -8.95 -35.17
CA ILE A 48 -22.68 -7.49 -35.15
C ILE A 48 -22.44 -7.01 -36.59
N PRO A 49 -23.23 -6.08 -37.14
CA PRO A 49 -23.01 -5.57 -38.49
C PRO A 49 -21.61 -4.98 -38.67
N ALA A 50 -21.00 -5.18 -39.84
CA ALA A 50 -19.61 -4.85 -40.09
C ALA A 50 -19.32 -3.34 -39.92
N GLU A 51 -20.24 -2.50 -40.38
CA GLU A 51 -20.18 -1.04 -40.22
C GLU A 51 -20.24 -0.60 -38.77
N ILE A 52 -20.91 -1.38 -37.90
CA ILE A 52 -20.98 -1.12 -36.46
C ILE A 52 -19.69 -1.61 -35.82
N ALA A 53 -19.27 -2.85 -36.09
CA ALA A 53 -18.06 -3.45 -35.52
C ALA A 53 -16.82 -2.58 -35.75
N ARG A 54 -16.66 -2.00 -36.95
CA ARG A 54 -15.52 -1.12 -37.30
C ARG A 54 -15.49 0.22 -36.55
N GLN A 55 -16.61 0.65 -35.97
CA GLN A 55 -16.71 1.88 -35.20
C GLN A 55 -16.44 1.68 -33.71
N LEU A 56 -16.45 0.42 -33.24
CA LEU A 56 -16.15 0.09 -31.85
C LEU A 56 -14.65 0.14 -31.60
N GLU A 57 -14.26 0.25 -30.33
CA GLU A 57 -12.86 0.38 -29.89
C GLU A 57 -12.03 -0.92 -29.99
N PHE A 58 -12.59 -1.98 -30.59
CA PHE A 58 -11.86 -3.23 -30.78
C PHE A 58 -10.70 -3.08 -31.76
N ARG A 59 -9.63 -3.83 -31.47
CA ARG A 59 -8.51 -4.00 -32.39
C ARG A 59 -8.16 -5.46 -32.60
N TYR A 60 -7.41 -5.71 -33.66
CA TYR A 60 -6.87 -7.01 -34.02
C TYR A 60 -5.38 -7.09 -33.66
N LEU A 61 -4.97 -8.21 -33.09
CA LEU A 61 -3.56 -8.51 -32.81
C LEU A 61 -3.22 -9.87 -33.40
N ARG A 62 -2.03 -9.99 -33.99
CA ARG A 62 -1.56 -11.23 -34.63
C ARG A 62 -0.17 -11.66 -34.13
N GLY A 63 0.00 -12.97 -33.97
CA GLY A 63 1.26 -13.65 -33.70
C GLY A 63 1.42 -14.06 -32.23
N PRO A 64 2.55 -14.68 -31.87
CA PRO A 64 2.85 -14.97 -30.47
C PRO A 64 3.01 -13.66 -29.69
N ILE A 65 2.29 -13.54 -28.58
CA ILE A 65 2.23 -12.32 -27.77
C ILE A 65 3.15 -12.38 -26.54
N GLY A 66 3.92 -13.47 -26.39
CA GLY A 66 4.86 -13.66 -25.29
C GLY A 66 4.17 -14.09 -23.99
N ILE A 67 2.95 -14.63 -24.08
CA ILE A 67 2.17 -15.13 -22.95
C ILE A 67 2.00 -16.62 -23.13
N ALA A 68 2.81 -17.40 -22.41
CA ALA A 68 2.87 -18.86 -22.57
C ALA A 68 1.50 -19.55 -22.54
N SER A 69 0.57 -19.11 -21.68
CA SER A 69 -0.78 -19.70 -21.61
C SER A 69 -1.63 -19.51 -22.88
N LEU A 70 -1.36 -18.48 -23.67
CA LEU A 70 -2.07 -18.19 -24.93
C LEU A 70 -1.25 -18.69 -26.13
N ASP A 71 0.06 -18.49 -26.13
CA ASP A 71 0.94 -18.93 -27.22
C ASP A 71 0.96 -20.46 -27.36
N ASN A 72 0.81 -21.21 -26.26
CA ASN A 72 0.74 -22.68 -26.29
C ASN A 72 -0.52 -23.23 -26.97
N ASN A 73 -1.55 -22.40 -27.19
CA ASN A 73 -2.80 -22.82 -27.81
C ASN A 73 -2.69 -22.97 -29.34
N LYS A 74 -1.59 -22.50 -29.94
CA LYS A 74 -1.33 -22.50 -31.40
C LYS A 74 -2.39 -21.75 -32.24
N HIS A 75 -3.00 -20.73 -31.66
CA HIS A 75 -3.82 -19.76 -32.36
C HIS A 75 -3.14 -18.40 -32.25
N ASP A 76 -2.98 -17.72 -33.38
CA ASP A 76 -2.19 -16.48 -33.44
C ASP A 76 -3.06 -15.24 -33.63
N ASP A 77 -4.38 -15.39 -33.70
CA ASP A 77 -5.32 -14.31 -33.98
C ASP A 77 -6.08 -13.91 -32.71
N TYR A 78 -6.21 -12.59 -32.48
CA TYR A 78 -6.83 -12.06 -31.27
C TYR A 78 -7.73 -10.85 -31.54
N VAL A 79 -8.85 -10.79 -30.84
CA VAL A 79 -9.67 -9.60 -30.65
C VAL A 79 -9.28 -8.95 -29.33
N VAL A 80 -9.03 -7.65 -29.35
CA VAL A 80 -8.49 -6.89 -28.21
C VAL A 80 -9.38 -5.69 -27.91
N ALA A 81 -9.80 -5.55 -26.66
CA ALA A 81 -10.47 -4.34 -26.15
C ALA A 81 -9.57 -3.61 -25.12
N PRO A 82 -9.49 -2.27 -25.18
CA PRO A 82 -8.68 -1.49 -24.25
C PRO A 82 -9.39 -1.36 -22.90
N VAL A 83 -8.61 -1.36 -21.80
CA VAL A 83 -9.11 -1.15 -20.44
C VAL A 83 -8.44 0.07 -19.81
N TYR A 84 -9.25 1.01 -19.37
CA TYR A 84 -8.81 2.29 -18.82
C TYR A 84 -9.08 2.41 -17.32
N ASN A 85 -8.24 3.19 -16.63
CA ASN A 85 -8.46 3.64 -15.26
C ASN A 85 -9.21 4.99 -15.24
N LEU A 86 -9.42 5.55 -14.05
CA LEU A 86 -10.11 6.83 -13.89
C LEU A 86 -9.43 8.04 -14.58
N ASP A 87 -8.18 7.91 -15.00
CA ASP A 87 -7.38 8.95 -15.67
C ASP A 87 -7.39 8.83 -17.20
N ASP A 88 -8.22 7.93 -17.76
CA ASP A 88 -8.15 7.52 -19.17
C ASP A 88 -6.77 6.94 -19.57
N GLU A 89 -5.99 6.42 -18.61
CA GLU A 89 -4.75 5.71 -18.90
C GLU A 89 -5.03 4.24 -19.20
N LEU A 90 -4.41 3.73 -20.26
CA LEU A 90 -4.50 2.32 -20.61
C LEU A 90 -3.76 1.47 -19.56
N VAL A 91 -4.52 0.79 -18.71
CA VAL A 91 -4.03 -0.05 -17.60
C VAL A 91 -4.14 -1.54 -17.87
N GLY A 92 -4.83 -1.93 -18.94
CA GLY A 92 -4.91 -3.32 -19.35
C GLY A 92 -5.59 -3.52 -20.70
N LEU A 93 -5.66 -4.78 -21.10
CA LEU A 93 -6.35 -5.26 -22.28
C LEU A 93 -7.22 -6.45 -21.93
N GLN A 94 -8.42 -6.50 -22.49
CA GLN A 94 -9.21 -7.72 -22.56
C GLN A 94 -8.96 -8.38 -23.91
N ILE A 95 -8.35 -9.57 -23.90
CA ILE A 95 -8.01 -10.31 -25.12
C ILE A 95 -8.89 -11.54 -25.27
N ILE A 96 -9.33 -11.82 -26.49
CA ILE A 96 -10.03 -13.03 -26.91
C ILE A 96 -9.26 -13.65 -28.07
N GLN A 97 -8.74 -14.86 -27.87
CA GLN A 97 -8.06 -15.65 -28.89
C GLN A 97 -9.10 -16.31 -29.81
N ILE A 98 -8.88 -16.18 -31.11
CA ILE A 98 -9.77 -16.63 -32.17
C ILE A 98 -8.99 -17.49 -33.17
N ASP A 99 -9.70 -18.31 -33.95
CA ASP A 99 -9.12 -19.02 -35.07
C ASP A 99 -9.14 -18.17 -36.35
N SER A 100 -8.48 -18.68 -37.40
CA SER A 100 -8.38 -17.99 -38.69
C SER A 100 -9.71 -17.86 -39.44
N GLU A 101 -10.73 -18.63 -39.05
CA GLU A 101 -12.08 -18.57 -39.60
C GLU A 101 -12.96 -17.55 -38.85
N GLY A 102 -12.41 -16.92 -37.81
CA GLY A 102 -13.11 -15.95 -36.98
C GLY A 102 -14.03 -16.61 -35.96
N ASN A 103 -13.77 -17.84 -35.52
CA ASN A 103 -14.47 -18.42 -34.38
C ASN A 103 -13.64 -18.29 -33.09
N LYS A 104 -14.31 -18.44 -31.94
CA LYS A 104 -13.62 -18.49 -30.65
C LYS A 104 -12.69 -19.71 -30.63
N ALA A 105 -11.42 -19.49 -30.30
CA ALA A 105 -10.41 -20.54 -30.35
C ALA A 105 -10.83 -21.76 -29.51
N GLN A 106 -10.59 -22.95 -30.05
CA GLN A 106 -10.86 -24.24 -29.40
C GLN A 106 -9.56 -24.95 -29.03
N ALA A 107 -9.63 -25.86 -28.05
CA ALA A 107 -8.47 -26.64 -27.60
C ALA A 107 -8.02 -27.64 -28.69
N VAL A 108 -6.90 -27.36 -29.36
CA VAL A 108 -6.35 -28.26 -30.41
C VAL A 108 -5.34 -29.27 -29.82
N HIS A 109 -4.60 -28.91 -28.77
CA HIS A 109 -3.49 -29.72 -28.21
C HIS A 109 -3.31 -29.64 -26.69
N VAL A 110 -4.21 -28.98 -25.98
CA VAL A 110 -4.17 -28.83 -24.52
C VAL A 110 -5.37 -29.58 -23.94
N LYS A 111 -5.25 -30.15 -22.75
CA LYS A 111 -6.43 -30.74 -22.07
C LYS A 111 -7.47 -29.62 -21.92
N ALA A 112 -8.74 -29.90 -22.24
CA ALA A 112 -9.80 -28.89 -22.27
C ALA A 112 -9.90 -28.06 -20.96
N LYS A 113 -9.62 -28.69 -19.81
CA LYS A 113 -9.59 -28.04 -18.49
C LYS A 113 -8.48 -26.99 -18.29
N ASP A 114 -7.43 -27.05 -19.10
CA ASP A 114 -6.24 -26.18 -19.01
C ASP A 114 -6.24 -25.12 -20.14
N PHE A 115 -7.27 -25.12 -21.00
CA PHE A 115 -7.43 -24.19 -22.13
C PHE A 115 -8.32 -23.01 -21.74
N TYR A 116 -7.83 -21.79 -21.95
CA TYR A 116 -8.61 -20.57 -21.73
C TYR A 116 -8.28 -19.56 -22.84
N CYS A 117 -9.28 -19.22 -23.67
CA CYS A 117 -9.12 -18.37 -24.85
C CYS A 117 -9.45 -16.89 -24.58
N LYS A 118 -9.82 -16.51 -23.36
CA LYS A 118 -10.10 -15.13 -22.97
C LYS A 118 -9.12 -14.73 -21.86
N LYS A 119 -8.56 -13.53 -21.83
CA LYS A 119 -7.66 -13.14 -20.73
C LYS A 119 -7.62 -11.64 -20.53
N TYR A 120 -7.65 -11.20 -19.28
CA TYR A 120 -7.28 -9.85 -18.91
C TYR A 120 -5.76 -9.77 -18.73
N ILE A 121 -5.13 -8.80 -19.38
CA ILE A 121 -3.70 -8.50 -19.27
C ILE A 121 -3.59 -7.06 -18.79
N GLY A 122 -3.28 -6.87 -17.51
CA GLY A 122 -3.20 -5.54 -16.93
C GLY A 122 -3.03 -5.60 -15.42
N ALA A 123 -3.03 -4.43 -14.78
CA ALA A 123 -2.89 -4.33 -13.34
C ALA A 123 -4.05 -5.03 -12.61
N SER A 124 -3.73 -5.85 -11.61
CA SER A 124 -4.76 -6.44 -10.75
C SER A 124 -5.34 -5.37 -9.81
N HIS A 125 -4.45 -4.52 -9.27
CA HIS A 125 -4.74 -3.43 -8.35
C HIS A 125 -3.98 -2.19 -8.85
N PRO A 126 -4.45 -1.54 -9.94
CA PRO A 126 -3.79 -0.34 -10.44
C PRO A 126 -3.69 0.70 -9.33
N LEU A 127 -2.58 1.45 -9.32
CA LEU A 127 -2.36 2.53 -8.34
C LEU A 127 -3.54 3.50 -8.35
N ARG A 128 -4.03 3.81 -9.56
CA ARG A 128 -5.22 4.57 -9.84
C ARG A 128 -6.44 3.65 -9.94
N PRO A 129 -7.50 3.88 -9.16
CA PRO A 129 -8.71 3.06 -9.23
C PRO A 129 -9.43 3.18 -10.57
N GLY A 130 -10.37 2.26 -10.79
CA GLY A 130 -11.08 2.14 -12.07
C GLY A 130 -10.44 1.10 -12.97
N LYS A 131 -11.27 0.20 -13.48
CA LYS A 131 -10.92 -0.73 -14.56
C LYS A 131 -12.17 -0.90 -15.43
N ALA A 132 -12.22 -0.19 -16.56
CA ALA A 132 -13.35 -0.26 -17.48
C ALA A 132 -12.86 -0.52 -18.91
N ALA A 133 -13.37 -1.58 -19.55
CA ALA A 133 -13.17 -1.77 -20.97
C ALA A 133 -14.09 -0.82 -21.74
N LEU A 134 -13.53 0.13 -22.48
CA LEU A 134 -14.30 1.06 -23.31
C LEU A 134 -14.58 0.41 -24.66
N ILE A 135 -15.86 0.20 -25.00
CA ILE A 135 -16.30 -0.45 -26.24
C ILE A 135 -16.85 0.56 -27.24
N ASN A 136 -17.61 1.54 -26.73
CA ASN A 136 -18.14 2.65 -27.49
C ASN A 136 -18.05 3.93 -26.65
N GLN A 137 -17.50 5.00 -27.23
CA GLN A 137 -17.46 6.30 -26.58
C GLN A 137 -18.71 7.12 -26.95
N GLY A 138 -19.54 7.44 -25.97
CA GLY A 138 -20.68 8.33 -26.12
C GLY A 138 -20.36 9.78 -25.76
N SER A 139 -21.26 10.67 -26.15
CA SER A 139 -21.21 12.10 -25.81
C SER A 139 -22.05 12.46 -24.59
N ASN A 140 -23.05 11.63 -24.27
CA ASN A 140 -23.97 11.81 -23.15
C ASN A 140 -23.40 11.19 -21.86
N SER A 141 -23.20 12.03 -20.85
CA SER A 141 -22.68 11.65 -19.54
C SER A 141 -23.75 11.38 -18.48
N ASP A 142 -25.03 11.48 -18.84
CA ASP A 142 -26.17 11.24 -17.95
C ASP A 142 -26.55 9.77 -17.88
N CYS A 143 -26.08 8.97 -18.82
CA CYS A 143 -26.32 7.54 -18.83
C CYS A 143 -25.11 6.78 -19.38
N VAL A 144 -24.87 5.60 -18.85
CA VAL A 144 -23.83 4.66 -19.29
C VAL A 144 -24.34 3.25 -19.23
N PHE A 145 -23.92 2.45 -20.20
CA PHE A 145 -24.21 1.02 -20.25
C PHE A 145 -22.97 0.25 -19.81
N ILE A 146 -23.14 -0.69 -18.88
CA ILE A 146 -22.04 -1.49 -18.36
C ILE A 146 -22.42 -2.96 -18.48
N ALA A 147 -21.63 -3.70 -19.25
CA ALA A 147 -21.76 -5.13 -19.42
C ALA A 147 -20.73 -5.90 -18.57
N GLU A 148 -21.00 -7.17 -18.30
CA GLU A 148 -19.99 -8.06 -17.72
C GLU A 148 -18.86 -8.34 -18.72
N GLY A 149 -19.23 -8.66 -19.97
CA GLY A 149 -18.33 -9.01 -21.05
C GLY A 149 -18.25 -7.97 -22.15
N VAL A 150 -17.07 -7.87 -22.78
CA VAL A 150 -16.86 -7.01 -23.96
C VAL A 150 -17.73 -7.42 -25.15
N GLU A 151 -18.10 -8.69 -25.24
CA GLU A 151 -18.97 -9.23 -26.30
C GLU A 151 -20.41 -8.76 -26.12
N THR A 152 -20.97 -8.91 -24.92
CA THR A 152 -22.29 -8.37 -24.52
C THR A 152 -22.38 -6.86 -24.76
N ALA A 153 -21.34 -6.11 -24.37
CA ALA A 153 -21.23 -4.68 -24.64
C ALA A 153 -21.23 -4.36 -26.14
N ALA A 154 -20.55 -5.16 -26.96
CA ALA A 154 -20.54 -4.98 -28.40
C ALA A 154 -21.90 -5.26 -29.04
N SER A 155 -22.64 -6.27 -28.54
CA SER A 155 -23.97 -6.61 -29.05
C SER A 155 -24.98 -5.50 -28.85
N ILE A 156 -25.01 -4.84 -27.69
CA ILE A 156 -25.95 -3.72 -27.48
C ILE A 156 -25.59 -2.47 -28.29
N ALA A 157 -24.34 -2.35 -28.75
CA ALA A 157 -23.92 -1.26 -29.64
C ALA A 157 -24.59 -1.35 -31.03
N THR A 158 -25.27 -2.46 -31.34
CA THR A 158 -26.10 -2.56 -32.55
C THR A 158 -27.36 -1.69 -32.49
N ILE A 159 -27.83 -1.35 -31.28
CA ILE A 159 -28.95 -0.43 -31.09
C ILE A 159 -28.44 1.00 -31.37
N GLN A 160 -28.86 1.56 -32.51
CA GLN A 160 -28.37 2.86 -32.99
C GLN A 160 -28.52 3.98 -31.96
N ALA A 161 -29.69 4.06 -31.32
CA ALA A 161 -29.99 5.09 -30.31
C ALA A 161 -29.05 5.01 -29.09
N ILE A 162 -28.53 3.82 -28.77
CA ILE A 162 -27.54 3.65 -27.70
C ILE A 162 -26.17 4.12 -28.19
N ARG A 163 -25.69 3.53 -29.30
CA ARG A 163 -24.34 3.76 -29.84
C ARG A 163 -24.05 5.23 -30.12
N GLU A 164 -25.00 5.96 -30.70
CA GLU A 164 -24.78 7.35 -31.11
C GLU A 164 -24.75 8.33 -29.93
N ASN A 165 -25.30 7.95 -28.77
CA ASN A 165 -25.50 8.87 -27.66
C ASN A 165 -24.65 8.52 -26.44
N PHE A 166 -24.56 7.23 -26.07
CA PHE A 166 -24.09 6.80 -24.75
C PHE A 166 -22.82 5.97 -24.82
N SER A 167 -22.02 6.09 -23.76
CA SER A 167 -20.84 5.24 -23.61
C SER A 167 -21.26 3.82 -23.23
N ILE A 168 -20.58 2.84 -23.81
CA ILE A 168 -20.75 1.42 -23.51
C ILE A 168 -19.43 0.88 -22.98
N LEU A 169 -19.48 0.33 -21.77
CA LEU A 169 -18.35 -0.19 -21.02
C LEU A 169 -18.53 -1.68 -20.73
N ALA A 170 -17.44 -2.37 -20.38
CA ALA A 170 -17.48 -3.69 -19.78
C ALA A 170 -16.53 -3.85 -18.59
N SER A 171 -16.85 -4.75 -17.66
CA SER A 171 -16.09 -4.99 -16.44
C SER A 171 -15.07 -6.14 -16.53
N MET A 172 -14.98 -6.83 -17.66
CA MET A 172 -14.14 -8.02 -17.84
C MET A 172 -14.58 -9.24 -17.00
N GLY A 173 -15.82 -9.24 -16.52
CA GLY A 173 -16.48 -10.31 -15.76
C GLY A 173 -17.30 -9.76 -14.59
N VAL A 174 -18.29 -10.52 -14.13
CA VAL A 174 -19.22 -10.11 -13.05
C VAL A 174 -18.49 -9.73 -11.75
N THR A 175 -17.45 -10.47 -11.38
CA THR A 175 -16.68 -10.23 -10.15
C THR A 175 -15.89 -8.93 -10.18
N GLU A 176 -15.61 -8.42 -11.38
CA GLU A 176 -14.88 -7.17 -11.61
C GLU A 176 -15.82 -5.99 -11.89
N LEU A 177 -17.14 -6.20 -11.96
CA LEU A 177 -18.14 -5.14 -12.12
C LEU A 177 -18.01 -4.02 -11.07
N PRO A 178 -17.71 -4.32 -9.78
CA PRO A 178 -17.40 -3.28 -8.80
C PRO A 178 -16.20 -2.39 -9.16
N ALA A 179 -15.20 -2.89 -9.89
CA ALA A 179 -14.00 -2.14 -10.22
C ALA A 179 -14.26 -1.02 -11.26
N VAL A 180 -15.36 -1.11 -12.01
CA VAL A 180 -15.78 -0.10 -12.98
C VAL A 180 -16.20 1.21 -12.27
N ILE A 181 -16.64 1.14 -11.01
CA ILE A 181 -17.14 2.32 -10.28
C ILE A 181 -16.10 3.45 -10.17
N GLY A 182 -14.80 3.11 -10.06
CA GLY A 182 -13.74 4.10 -10.03
C GLY A 182 -13.69 4.95 -11.31
N TYR A 183 -13.95 4.32 -12.46
CA TYR A 183 -14.10 5.00 -13.75
C TYR A 183 -15.39 5.83 -13.79
N ILE A 184 -16.50 5.29 -13.27
CA ILE A 184 -17.81 5.96 -13.31
C ILE A 184 -17.83 7.25 -12.49
N LYS A 185 -17.25 7.22 -11.29
CA LYS A 185 -17.16 8.36 -10.34
C LYS A 185 -16.58 9.63 -10.96
N THR A 186 -15.78 9.49 -12.02
CA THR A 186 -15.01 10.57 -12.61
C THR A 186 -15.45 10.97 -14.01
N HIS A 187 -16.00 10.03 -14.78
CA HIS A 187 -16.42 10.27 -16.17
C HIS A 187 -17.91 10.57 -16.33
N PHE A 188 -18.72 10.20 -15.34
CA PHE A 188 -20.17 10.39 -15.37
C PHE A 188 -20.62 11.25 -14.20
N ARG A 189 -21.64 12.07 -14.47
CA ARG A 189 -22.09 13.06 -13.50
C ARG A 189 -22.74 12.39 -12.27
N PRO A 190 -22.83 13.10 -11.16
CA PRO A 190 -23.61 12.64 -10.01
C PRO A 190 -25.06 12.33 -10.42
N HIS A 191 -25.61 11.25 -9.88
CA HIS A 191 -26.96 10.76 -10.20
C HIS A 191 -27.20 10.36 -11.67
N ALA A 192 -26.13 10.17 -12.46
CA ALA A 192 -26.24 9.53 -13.76
C ALA A 192 -26.94 8.16 -13.64
N THR A 193 -27.57 7.76 -14.74
CA THR A 193 -28.22 6.46 -14.87
C THR A 193 -27.21 5.42 -15.32
N ILE A 194 -27.00 4.41 -14.49
CA ILE A 194 -26.15 3.27 -14.79
C ILE A 194 -27.07 2.13 -15.24
N VAL A 195 -26.98 1.75 -16.51
CA VAL A 195 -27.69 0.58 -17.04
C VAL A 195 -26.75 -0.61 -16.96
N LEU A 196 -26.97 -1.49 -16.00
CA LEU A 196 -26.23 -2.73 -15.83
C LEU A 196 -26.87 -3.83 -16.69
N LEU A 197 -26.06 -4.43 -17.56
CA LEU A 197 -26.47 -5.57 -18.37
C LEU A 197 -26.12 -6.85 -17.61
N LYS A 198 -27.16 -7.54 -17.15
CA LYS A 198 -27.06 -8.80 -16.43
C LYS A 198 -27.24 -9.95 -17.40
N ASP A 199 -26.47 -11.02 -17.24
CA ASP A 199 -26.71 -12.29 -17.93
C ASP A 199 -27.85 -13.05 -17.22
N HIS A 200 -28.53 -13.95 -17.94
CA HIS A 200 -29.65 -14.75 -17.41
C HIS A 200 -29.13 -15.94 -16.59
N ASP A 201 -28.55 -15.64 -15.44
CA ASP A 201 -28.03 -16.63 -14.51
C ASP A 201 -29.11 -17.12 -13.53
N GLY A 202 -28.95 -18.36 -13.06
CA GLY A 202 -29.79 -18.92 -11.99
C GLY A 202 -29.77 -18.06 -10.73
N ALA A 203 -30.93 -17.91 -10.09
CA ALA A 203 -31.07 -17.16 -8.84
C ALA A 203 -30.15 -17.73 -7.75
N ASP A 204 -29.56 -16.84 -6.95
CA ASP A 204 -28.62 -17.18 -5.87
C ASP A 204 -27.32 -17.89 -6.32
N SER A 205 -27.00 -17.87 -7.63
CA SER A 205 -25.70 -18.30 -8.13
C SER A 205 -24.57 -17.35 -7.68
N ASP A 206 -23.32 -17.83 -7.69
CA ASP A 206 -22.15 -17.00 -7.39
C ASP A 206 -22.09 -15.74 -8.27
N ALA A 207 -22.55 -15.84 -9.53
CA ALA A 207 -22.64 -14.75 -10.47
C ALA A 207 -23.72 -13.73 -10.06
N ASP A 208 -24.94 -14.19 -9.73
CA ASP A 208 -26.00 -13.31 -9.25
C ASP A 208 -25.59 -12.59 -7.96
N ILE A 209 -24.97 -13.29 -6.99
CA ILE A 209 -24.47 -12.67 -5.75
C ILE A 209 -23.42 -11.59 -6.05
N ALA A 210 -22.47 -11.86 -6.95
CA ALA A 210 -21.46 -10.89 -7.37
C ALA A 210 -22.11 -9.66 -8.06
N PHE A 211 -23.14 -9.89 -8.89
CA PHE A 211 -23.90 -8.83 -9.55
C PHE A 211 -24.67 -7.97 -8.55
N GLN A 212 -25.40 -8.57 -7.61
CA GLN A 212 -26.14 -7.83 -6.57
C GLN A 212 -25.19 -6.93 -5.77
N LYS A 213 -24.02 -7.45 -5.38
CA LYS A 213 -23.00 -6.67 -4.69
C LYS A 213 -22.53 -5.46 -5.50
N ALA A 214 -22.34 -5.62 -6.81
CA ALA A 214 -21.99 -4.51 -7.69
C ALA A 214 -23.13 -3.49 -7.81
N ARG A 215 -24.37 -3.94 -7.99
CA ARG A 215 -25.56 -3.07 -8.05
C ARG A 215 -25.69 -2.21 -6.81
N ASP A 216 -25.59 -2.82 -5.63
CA ASP A 216 -25.74 -2.14 -4.35
C ASP A 216 -24.60 -1.12 -4.13
N LEU A 217 -23.40 -1.39 -4.66
CA LEU A 217 -22.29 -0.45 -4.65
C LEU A 217 -22.58 0.81 -5.49
N PHE A 218 -23.14 0.66 -6.70
CA PHE A 218 -23.53 1.81 -7.53
C PHE A 218 -24.67 2.62 -6.89
N LEU A 219 -25.67 1.95 -6.32
CA LEU A 219 -26.76 2.62 -5.58
C LEU A 219 -26.23 3.40 -4.37
N SER A 220 -25.33 2.79 -3.59
CA SER A 220 -24.72 3.42 -2.42
C SER A 220 -23.84 4.63 -2.78
N ALA A 221 -23.26 4.63 -3.98
CA ALA A 221 -22.54 5.78 -4.53
C ALA A 221 -23.47 6.86 -5.12
N GLY A 222 -24.78 6.76 -4.94
CA GLY A 222 -25.75 7.79 -5.31
C GLY A 222 -26.19 7.77 -6.79
N TYR A 223 -25.88 6.71 -7.52
CA TYR A 223 -26.32 6.56 -8.91
C TYR A 223 -27.73 5.96 -9.02
N LYS A 224 -28.42 6.27 -10.12
CA LYS A 224 -29.64 5.56 -10.48
C LYS A 224 -29.25 4.30 -11.23
N VAL A 225 -29.67 3.12 -10.76
CA VAL A 225 -29.31 1.86 -11.40
C VAL A 225 -30.53 1.23 -12.06
N ILE A 226 -30.41 0.92 -13.35
CA ILE A 226 -31.39 0.14 -14.12
C ILE A 226 -30.71 -1.19 -14.46
N VAL A 227 -31.37 -2.30 -14.17
CA VAL A 227 -30.89 -3.64 -14.55
C VAL A 227 -31.66 -4.10 -15.78
N LYS A 228 -30.92 -4.58 -16.78
CA LYS A 228 -31.47 -5.16 -18.00
C LYS A 228 -30.92 -6.58 -18.15
N GLU A 229 -31.83 -7.54 -18.22
CA GLU A 229 -31.55 -8.97 -18.37
C GLU A 229 -32.28 -9.50 -19.62
N PRO A 230 -31.61 -10.29 -20.48
CA PRO A 230 -32.24 -10.83 -21.68
C PRO A 230 -33.20 -11.96 -21.32
N THR A 231 -34.28 -12.11 -22.09
CA THR A 231 -35.22 -13.22 -21.91
C THR A 231 -34.92 -14.31 -22.95
N PRO A 232 -34.45 -15.50 -22.54
CA PRO A 232 -34.21 -16.59 -23.48
C PRO A 232 -35.53 -17.11 -24.08
N LYS A 233 -35.45 -17.66 -25.30
CA LYS A 233 -36.60 -18.36 -25.93
C LYS A 233 -37.00 -19.61 -25.16
N ASP A 234 -36.03 -20.24 -24.50
CA ASP A 234 -36.21 -21.37 -23.61
C ASP A 234 -35.99 -20.89 -22.17
N SER A 235 -37.04 -20.89 -21.35
CA SER A 235 -37.00 -20.36 -19.98
C SER A 235 -36.05 -21.11 -19.06
N ASP A 236 -35.64 -22.32 -19.42
CA ASP A 236 -34.74 -23.14 -18.62
C ASP A 236 -33.26 -22.94 -19.02
N LYS A 237 -32.97 -22.10 -20.03
CA LYS A 237 -31.60 -21.83 -20.51
C LYS A 237 -30.90 -20.81 -19.63
N GLU A 238 -30.16 -21.29 -18.62
CA GLU A 238 -29.24 -20.47 -17.82
C GLU A 238 -28.02 -20.01 -18.63
N GLY A 239 -27.43 -18.88 -18.22
CA GLY A 239 -26.27 -18.26 -18.86
C GLY A 239 -26.57 -17.61 -20.21
N TYR A 240 -27.83 -17.27 -20.48
CA TYR A 240 -28.23 -16.56 -21.70
C TYR A 240 -27.83 -15.09 -21.60
N ASP A 241 -27.04 -14.59 -22.55
CA ASP A 241 -26.57 -13.20 -22.57
C ASP A 241 -27.19 -12.38 -23.72
N TRP A 242 -26.93 -11.07 -23.74
CA TRP A 242 -27.42 -10.18 -24.81
C TRP A 242 -26.83 -10.50 -26.18
N ASN A 243 -25.67 -11.16 -26.22
CA ASN A 243 -25.08 -11.63 -27.45
C ASN A 243 -25.86 -12.83 -28.03
N ASP A 244 -26.26 -13.77 -27.19
CA ASP A 244 -27.08 -14.91 -27.59
C ASP A 244 -28.43 -14.42 -28.16
N LEU A 245 -29.03 -13.40 -27.53
CA LEU A 245 -30.26 -12.78 -28.04
C LEU A 245 -30.07 -12.20 -29.45
N LEU A 246 -28.95 -11.49 -29.69
CA LEU A 246 -28.63 -10.95 -31.01
C LEU A 246 -28.43 -12.07 -32.04
N ILE A 247 -27.76 -13.17 -31.66
CA ILE A 247 -27.52 -14.32 -32.53
C ILE A 247 -28.84 -15.02 -32.91
N ASP A 248 -29.72 -15.22 -31.93
CA ASP A 248 -30.95 -16.01 -32.10
C ASP A 248 -32.13 -15.21 -32.67
N GLY A 249 -32.21 -13.92 -32.34
CA GLY A 249 -33.35 -13.03 -32.62
C GLY A 249 -33.05 -11.89 -33.58
N GLY A 250 -31.77 -11.57 -33.80
CA GLY A 250 -31.34 -10.42 -34.59
C GLY A 250 -31.62 -9.07 -33.92
N GLU A 251 -31.24 -7.99 -34.61
CA GLU A 251 -31.30 -6.60 -34.09
C GLU A 251 -32.70 -6.18 -33.62
N LYS A 252 -33.76 -6.60 -34.34
CA LYS A 252 -35.14 -6.22 -34.00
C LYS A 252 -35.61 -6.81 -32.67
N GLU A 253 -35.24 -8.06 -32.41
CA GLU A 253 -35.60 -8.71 -31.14
C GLU A 253 -34.78 -8.11 -29.99
N LEU A 254 -33.51 -7.82 -30.25
CA LEU A 254 -32.66 -7.11 -29.30
C LEU A 254 -33.26 -5.74 -28.93
N GLU A 255 -33.63 -4.91 -29.90
CA GLU A 255 -34.29 -3.62 -29.66
C GLU A 255 -35.61 -3.76 -28.89
N LEU A 256 -36.42 -4.77 -29.22
CA LEU A 256 -37.70 -5.04 -28.58
C LEU A 256 -37.55 -5.37 -27.09
N GLN A 257 -36.66 -6.31 -26.74
CA GLN A 257 -36.46 -6.69 -25.34
C GLN A 257 -35.71 -5.62 -24.54
N PHE A 258 -34.89 -4.81 -25.21
CA PHE A 258 -34.09 -3.80 -24.54
C PHE A 258 -34.92 -2.58 -24.10
N GLU A 259 -36.02 -2.25 -24.81
CA GLU A 259 -36.93 -1.08 -24.65
C GLU A 259 -36.60 -0.20 -23.43
N LEU A 260 -36.00 0.97 -23.68
CA LEU A 260 -35.50 1.86 -22.63
C LEU A 260 -35.91 3.30 -22.89
N ASN A 261 -36.81 3.81 -22.04
CA ASN A 261 -37.18 5.23 -22.03
C ASN A 261 -36.22 6.01 -21.14
N ILE A 262 -35.08 6.44 -21.70
CA ILE A 262 -34.15 7.34 -21.01
C ILE A 262 -34.64 8.78 -21.20
N SER A 263 -35.08 9.40 -20.11
CA SER A 263 -35.29 10.85 -20.08
C SER A 263 -33.91 11.52 -20.12
N VAL A 264 -33.59 12.11 -21.26
CA VAL A 264 -32.41 12.98 -21.40
C VAL A 264 -32.79 14.32 -20.80
N ASN A 265 -32.37 14.59 -19.56
CA ASN A 265 -32.51 15.92 -18.98
C ASN A 265 -31.48 16.82 -19.65
N SER A 266 -31.92 17.73 -20.51
CA SER A 266 -31.07 18.73 -21.18
C SER A 266 -30.54 19.82 -20.24
N GLU A 267 -30.43 19.55 -18.95
CA GLU A 267 -30.03 20.56 -17.96
C GLU A 267 -28.51 20.73 -17.89
N ASP A 268 -28.12 21.93 -18.31
CA ASP A 268 -26.95 22.74 -17.99
C ASP A 268 -25.55 22.19 -18.33
N THR A 269 -25.20 22.31 -19.61
CA THR A 269 -23.84 22.11 -20.14
C THR A 269 -22.77 22.88 -19.35
N SER A 270 -23.13 24.03 -18.76
CA SER A 270 -22.22 24.84 -17.92
C SER A 270 -21.71 24.04 -16.71
N LEU A 271 -22.63 23.38 -15.99
CA LEU A 271 -22.29 22.61 -14.79
C LEU A 271 -21.40 21.42 -15.14
N ARG A 272 -21.69 20.74 -16.26
CA ARG A 272 -20.87 19.62 -16.75
C ARG A 272 -19.42 20.06 -16.99
N ASP A 273 -19.21 21.19 -17.65
CA ASP A 273 -17.88 21.71 -17.92
C ASP A 273 -17.15 22.13 -16.65
N ALA A 274 -17.88 22.68 -15.67
CA ALA A 274 -17.31 23.10 -14.39
C ALA A 274 -16.88 21.89 -13.53
N PHE A 275 -17.69 20.82 -13.45
CA PHE A 275 -17.30 19.56 -12.80
C PHE A 275 -16.05 18.96 -13.45
N LYS A 276 -16.01 18.91 -14.79
CA LYS A 276 -14.87 18.39 -15.55
C LYS A 276 -13.59 19.17 -15.27
N LYS A 277 -13.67 20.51 -15.19
CA LYS A 277 -12.53 21.37 -14.85
C LYS A 277 -12.03 21.12 -13.43
N LEU A 278 -12.94 21.10 -12.44
CA LEU A 278 -12.59 20.78 -11.06
C LEU A 278 -11.91 19.41 -10.95
N TYR A 279 -12.49 18.40 -11.60
CA TYR A 279 -11.92 17.06 -11.67
C TYR A 279 -10.51 17.05 -12.27
N THR A 280 -10.31 17.73 -13.40
CA THR A 280 -9.01 17.80 -14.08
C THR A 280 -7.94 18.42 -13.18
N GLN A 281 -8.28 19.48 -12.43
CA GLN A 281 -7.34 20.09 -11.48
C GLN A 281 -7.08 19.19 -10.27
N LEU A 282 -8.11 18.49 -9.76
CA LEU A 282 -7.94 17.49 -8.71
C LEU A 282 -6.94 16.41 -9.13
N LEU A 283 -7.02 15.92 -10.37
CA LEU A 283 -6.08 14.93 -10.89
C LEU A 283 -4.63 15.40 -10.89
N VAL A 284 -4.37 16.64 -11.27
CA VAL A 284 -3.02 17.22 -11.25
C VAL A 284 -2.45 17.18 -9.83
N SER A 285 -3.23 17.63 -8.85
CA SER A 285 -2.84 17.65 -7.44
C SER A 285 -2.69 16.24 -6.87
N GLU A 286 -3.61 15.34 -7.20
CA GLU A 286 -3.59 13.97 -6.72
C GLU A 286 -2.38 13.19 -7.28
N ASN A 287 -2.00 13.42 -8.54
CA ASN A 287 -0.80 12.83 -9.14
C ASN A 287 0.47 13.21 -8.39
N ILE A 288 0.59 14.49 -8.01
CA ILE A 288 1.72 14.97 -7.20
C ILE A 288 1.68 14.34 -5.80
N ALA A 289 0.51 14.27 -5.16
CA ALA A 289 0.35 13.71 -3.82
C ALA A 289 0.66 12.20 -3.77
N GLU A 290 0.28 11.44 -4.80
CA GLU A 290 0.62 10.02 -4.91
C GLU A 290 2.10 9.77 -5.16
N GLU A 291 2.72 10.55 -6.04
CA GLU A 291 4.16 10.47 -6.29
C GLU A 291 4.93 10.76 -5.00
N HIS A 292 4.51 11.78 -4.24
CA HIS A 292 5.09 12.10 -2.93
C HIS A 292 4.94 10.96 -1.93
N HIS A 293 3.75 10.38 -1.79
CA HIS A 293 3.51 9.24 -0.89
C HIS A 293 4.33 7.99 -1.28
N LEU A 294 4.53 7.77 -2.58
CA LEU A 294 5.39 6.70 -3.08
C LEU A 294 6.84 6.93 -2.65
N LEU A 295 7.37 8.15 -2.78
CA LEU A 295 8.73 8.49 -2.35
C LEU A 295 8.92 8.32 -0.84
N GLN A 296 7.94 8.69 -0.02
CA GLN A 296 7.97 8.43 1.43
C GLN A 296 8.11 6.93 1.73
N SER A 297 7.34 6.09 1.01
CA SER A 297 7.44 4.63 1.12
C SER A 297 8.83 4.13 0.71
N LEU A 298 9.41 4.68 -0.37
CA LEU A 298 10.77 4.34 -0.80
C LEU A 298 11.82 4.78 0.23
N SER A 299 11.66 5.95 0.85
CA SER A 299 12.54 6.47 1.89
C SER A 299 12.56 5.55 3.12
N VAL A 300 11.38 5.07 3.55
CA VAL A 300 11.26 4.05 4.61
C VAL A 300 12.03 2.78 4.25
N VAL A 301 11.88 2.28 3.02
CA VAL A 301 12.59 1.07 2.57
C VAL A 301 14.10 1.28 2.57
N VAL A 302 14.59 2.42 2.07
CA VAL A 302 16.01 2.78 2.07
C VAL A 302 16.56 2.81 3.50
N ASN A 303 15.86 3.47 4.41
CA ASN A 303 16.27 3.56 5.82
C ASN A 303 16.24 2.20 6.53
N GLN A 304 15.24 1.36 6.24
CA GLN A 304 15.18 -0.02 6.73
C GLN A 304 16.37 -0.86 6.24
N GLN A 305 16.76 -0.73 4.96
CA GLN A 305 17.93 -1.46 4.43
C GLN A 305 19.24 -0.93 5.04
N LEU A 306 19.38 0.38 5.25
CA LEU A 306 20.53 0.95 5.96
C LEU A 306 20.62 0.43 7.40
N ALA A 307 19.50 0.35 8.11
CA ALA A 307 19.47 -0.21 9.46
C ALA A 307 19.83 -1.70 9.47
N ALA A 308 19.35 -2.47 8.49
CA ALA A 308 19.67 -3.89 8.36
C ALA A 308 21.17 -4.15 8.18
N ILE A 309 21.88 -3.27 7.46
CA ILE A 309 23.34 -3.38 7.26
C ILE A 309 24.13 -3.00 8.52
N LYS A 310 23.55 -2.24 9.44
CA LYS A 310 24.19 -1.97 10.74
C LYS A 310 24.09 -3.15 11.71
N GLY A 311 23.19 -4.10 11.46
CA GLY A 311 22.97 -5.28 12.28
C GLY A 311 23.67 -6.53 11.76
N ARG A 312 23.34 -7.69 12.37
CA ARG A 312 23.73 -9.01 11.86
C ARG A 312 23.10 -9.25 10.48
N PRO A 313 23.82 -9.85 9.51
CA PRO A 313 25.15 -10.45 9.63
C PRO A 313 26.34 -9.50 9.37
N PHE A 314 26.10 -8.26 8.93
CA PHE A 314 27.14 -7.36 8.46
C PHE A 314 28.01 -6.77 9.59
N GLY A 315 27.40 -6.47 10.73
CA GLY A 315 28.06 -5.93 11.92
C GLY A 315 28.84 -6.95 12.75
N GLU A 316 28.77 -8.24 12.44
CA GLU A 316 29.50 -9.27 13.19
C GLU A 316 30.96 -9.35 12.73
N GLN A 317 31.88 -9.47 13.70
CA GLN A 317 33.29 -9.73 13.45
C GLN A 317 33.49 -11.21 13.12
N PHE A 318 34.43 -11.51 12.22
CA PHE A 318 34.81 -12.89 11.98
C PHE A 318 35.53 -13.47 13.20
N SER A 319 35.11 -14.67 13.58
CA SER A 319 35.71 -15.46 14.65
C SER A 319 36.91 -16.26 14.14
N THR A 320 37.61 -16.95 15.04
CA THR A 320 38.59 -17.97 14.65
C THR A 320 37.94 -19.27 14.16
N ASP A 321 36.63 -19.45 14.35
CA ASP A 321 35.90 -20.63 13.88
C ASP A 321 35.46 -20.47 12.42
N TYR A 322 36.01 -21.35 11.60
CA TYR A 322 35.77 -21.45 10.17
C TYR A 322 34.29 -21.68 9.82
N ASN A 323 33.59 -22.53 10.55
CA ASN A 323 32.19 -22.87 10.24
C ASN A 323 31.25 -21.71 10.57
N THR A 324 31.53 -20.98 11.64
CA THR A 324 30.79 -19.78 12.04
C THR A 324 30.93 -18.67 11.00
N ASN A 325 32.15 -18.36 10.54
CA ASN A 325 32.36 -17.32 9.52
C ASN A 325 31.71 -17.68 8.18
N LYS A 326 31.75 -18.96 7.81
CA LYS A 326 31.06 -19.49 6.63
C LYS A 326 29.55 -19.31 6.71
N ALA A 327 28.92 -19.65 7.83
CA ALA A 327 27.48 -19.46 8.01
C ALA A 327 27.10 -17.97 7.92
N LEU A 328 27.92 -17.10 8.51
CA LEU A 328 27.74 -15.66 8.47
C LEU A 328 27.80 -15.10 7.03
N LEU A 329 28.77 -15.53 6.23
CA LEU A 329 28.90 -15.10 4.82
C LEU A 329 27.73 -15.55 3.94
N LEU A 330 27.19 -16.76 4.18
CA LEU A 330 25.98 -17.22 3.49
C LEU A 330 24.74 -16.40 3.90
N GLU A 331 24.62 -16.09 5.19
CA GLU A 331 23.58 -15.18 5.71
C GLU A 331 23.70 -13.79 5.05
N MET A 332 24.93 -13.25 4.93
CA MET A 332 25.22 -11.99 4.22
C MET A 332 24.79 -12.06 2.76
N GLY A 333 25.14 -13.13 2.03
CA GLY A 333 24.76 -13.30 0.63
C GLY A 333 23.25 -13.27 0.41
N SER A 334 22.50 -14.02 1.24
CA SER A 334 21.03 -13.98 1.22
C SER A 334 20.51 -12.57 1.51
N LYS A 335 21.09 -11.90 2.50
CA LYS A 335 20.63 -10.57 2.93
C LYS A 335 20.94 -9.48 1.91
N ILE A 336 22.10 -9.54 1.26
CA ILE A 336 22.44 -8.64 0.15
C ILE A 336 21.47 -8.85 -1.01
N GLN A 337 21.08 -10.08 -1.32
CA GLN A 337 20.11 -10.32 -2.39
C GLN A 337 18.74 -9.72 -2.07
N ASP A 338 18.27 -9.83 -0.83
CA ASP A 338 17.04 -9.17 -0.36
C ASP A 338 17.13 -7.64 -0.50
N ILE A 339 18.24 -7.07 -0.02
CA ILE A 339 18.53 -5.63 -0.12
C ILE A 339 18.56 -5.19 -1.59
N MET A 340 19.30 -5.88 -2.45
CA MET A 340 19.43 -5.55 -3.87
C MET A 340 18.12 -5.70 -4.64
N THR A 341 17.24 -6.60 -4.19
CA THR A 341 15.88 -6.73 -4.72
C THR A 341 15.03 -5.53 -4.30
N ALA A 342 15.06 -5.17 -3.01
CA ALA A 342 14.39 -4.00 -2.47
C ALA A 342 14.83 -2.70 -3.16
N LEU A 343 16.14 -2.50 -3.34
CA LEU A 343 16.72 -1.31 -3.97
C LEU A 343 16.48 -1.26 -5.47
N ARG A 344 16.40 -2.41 -6.17
CA ARG A 344 15.96 -2.44 -7.57
C ARG A 344 14.54 -1.87 -7.73
N PHE A 345 13.67 -2.04 -6.73
CA PHE A 345 12.33 -1.42 -6.74
C PHE A 345 12.41 0.10 -6.61
N VAL A 346 13.16 0.60 -5.64
CA VAL A 346 13.42 2.05 -5.46
C VAL A 346 13.97 2.63 -6.76
N HIS A 347 14.98 1.96 -7.31
CA HIS A 347 15.68 2.38 -8.52
C HIS A 347 14.77 2.43 -9.75
N LYS A 348 13.94 1.42 -10.02
CA LYS A 348 13.00 1.43 -11.15
C LYS A 348 11.96 2.56 -11.06
N THR A 349 11.58 2.92 -9.83
CA THR A 349 10.50 3.86 -9.55
C THR A 349 11.00 5.31 -9.57
N SER A 350 12.24 5.56 -9.11
CA SER A 350 12.86 6.89 -9.11
C SER A 350 13.61 7.23 -10.42
N ALA A 351 13.87 6.24 -11.28
CA ALA A 351 14.73 6.37 -12.47
C ALA A 351 14.25 7.24 -13.65
N PRO A 352 12.97 7.65 -13.84
CA PRO A 352 12.65 8.51 -14.99
C PRO A 352 13.40 9.86 -14.97
N TYR A 353 13.99 10.25 -13.83
CA TYR A 353 14.43 11.62 -13.60
C TYR A 353 15.94 11.80 -13.32
N PHE A 354 16.72 10.73 -13.12
CA PHE A 354 18.13 10.85 -12.71
C PHE A 354 19.06 9.80 -13.33
N SER A 355 20.35 10.13 -13.44
CA SER A 355 21.39 9.20 -13.85
C SER A 355 21.55 8.07 -12.82
N ARG A 356 21.51 6.83 -13.31
CA ARG A 356 21.48 5.62 -12.48
C ARG A 356 22.82 5.45 -11.74
N PRO A 357 22.85 5.42 -10.39
CA PRO A 357 24.06 5.02 -9.68
C PRO A 357 24.40 3.58 -10.06
N GLN A 358 25.63 3.35 -10.51
CA GLN A 358 26.11 2.01 -10.84
C GLN A 358 26.43 1.23 -9.56
N ILE A 359 26.24 -0.10 -9.62
CA ILE A 359 26.64 -0.99 -8.54
C ILE A 359 28.18 -0.92 -8.43
N PRO A 360 28.75 -0.63 -7.25
CA PRO A 360 30.19 -0.57 -7.08
C PRO A 360 30.87 -1.88 -7.47
N LYS A 361 32.01 -1.81 -8.17
CA LYS A 361 32.74 -3.00 -8.65
C LYS A 361 33.14 -3.95 -7.52
N VAL A 362 33.50 -3.41 -6.35
CA VAL A 362 33.87 -4.20 -5.17
C VAL A 362 32.69 -5.05 -4.68
N LEU A 363 31.48 -4.47 -4.64
CA LEU A 363 30.26 -5.21 -4.28
C LEU A 363 29.96 -6.31 -5.30
N SER A 364 30.12 -6.04 -6.60
CA SER A 364 29.96 -7.05 -7.65
C SER A 364 30.97 -8.19 -7.51
N ASN A 365 32.23 -7.89 -7.19
CA ASN A 365 33.27 -8.89 -6.98
C ASN A 365 32.99 -9.75 -5.74
N PHE A 366 32.53 -9.15 -4.64
CA PHE A 366 32.14 -9.86 -3.43
C PHE A 366 30.96 -10.81 -3.68
N LEU A 367 29.94 -10.36 -4.41
CA LEU A 367 28.80 -11.19 -4.82
C LEU A 367 29.23 -12.36 -5.70
N ALA A 368 30.15 -12.13 -6.64
CA ALA A 368 30.69 -13.20 -7.47
C ALA A 368 31.46 -14.25 -6.64
N ALA A 369 32.30 -13.81 -5.69
CA ALA A 369 33.03 -14.69 -4.79
C ALA A 369 32.09 -15.50 -3.87
N LEU A 370 31.01 -14.88 -3.36
CA LEU A 370 29.98 -15.57 -2.59
C LEU A 370 29.24 -16.63 -3.41
N ASN A 371 28.87 -16.32 -4.65
CA ASN A 371 28.22 -17.28 -5.55
C ASN A 371 29.13 -18.46 -5.85
N GLN A 372 30.42 -18.22 -6.09
CA GLN A 372 31.40 -19.29 -6.30
C GLN A 372 31.53 -20.17 -5.04
N LEU A 373 31.62 -19.56 -3.87
CA LEU A 373 31.66 -20.28 -2.59
C LEU A 373 30.41 -21.15 -2.37
N GLN A 374 29.23 -20.71 -2.81
CA GLN A 374 27.99 -21.50 -2.75
C GLN A 374 28.02 -22.69 -3.72
N GLN A 375 28.52 -22.48 -4.94
CA GLN A 375 28.66 -23.52 -5.96
C GLN A 375 29.65 -24.61 -5.52
N ASP A 376 30.84 -24.22 -5.05
CA ASP A 376 31.86 -25.15 -4.56
C ASP A 376 31.37 -25.98 -3.37
N GLN A 377 30.47 -25.40 -2.55
CA GLN A 377 29.85 -26.10 -1.42
C GLN A 377 28.77 -27.09 -1.84
N ALA A 378 27.94 -26.73 -2.83
CA ALA A 378 26.96 -27.65 -3.40
C ALA A 378 27.66 -28.89 -3.97
N ALA A 379 28.85 -28.72 -4.56
CA ALA A 379 29.68 -29.79 -5.08
C ALA A 379 30.30 -30.72 -4.00
N LEU A 380 30.37 -30.28 -2.73
CA LEU A 380 31.00 -31.03 -1.63
C LEU A 380 30.02 -31.60 -0.59
N ARG A 381 28.74 -31.18 -0.58
CA ARG A 381 27.72 -31.71 0.33
C ARG A 381 27.24 -33.10 -0.12
N ASN A 382 27.84 -34.16 0.43
CA ASN A 382 27.26 -35.51 0.42
C ASN A 382 27.73 -36.35 1.63
N GLU A 383 27.41 -35.89 2.85
CA GLU A 383 27.76 -36.61 4.09
C GLU A 383 26.59 -37.08 4.95
N LYS A 384 25.33 -36.78 4.58
CA LYS A 384 24.18 -37.25 5.38
C LYS A 384 23.03 -37.73 4.49
N GLY A 385 23.13 -38.99 4.12
CA GLY A 385 22.01 -39.91 3.88
C GLY A 385 20.76 -39.33 3.22
N GLU A 386 20.84 -39.09 1.92
CA GLU A 386 19.77 -39.33 0.95
C GLU A 386 20.48 -39.34 -0.41
N GLU A 387 20.35 -40.44 -1.15
CA GLU A 387 20.92 -40.59 -2.49
C GLU A 387 20.21 -39.61 -3.45
N GLN A 388 20.73 -38.40 -3.54
CA GLN A 388 20.56 -37.56 -4.72
C GLN A 388 21.95 -37.25 -5.28
N GLN A 389 22.22 -37.80 -6.47
CA GLN A 389 23.38 -37.49 -7.29
C GLN A 389 23.35 -36.01 -7.63
N ILE A 390 24.23 -35.21 -7.02
CA ILE A 390 24.65 -33.94 -7.59
C ILE A 390 26.15 -34.05 -7.88
N GLU A 391 26.43 -33.81 -9.14
CA GLU A 391 27.59 -34.16 -9.94
C GLU A 391 28.81 -33.31 -9.56
N HIS A 392 29.89 -33.92 -9.12
CA HIS A 392 31.21 -33.29 -9.25
C HIS A 392 31.83 -33.85 -10.53
N PRO A 393 32.00 -33.07 -11.60
CA PRO A 393 32.43 -33.58 -12.90
C PRO A 393 33.69 -34.44 -12.84
N GLN A 394 34.66 -34.06 -11.99
CA GLN A 394 35.87 -34.86 -11.77
C GLN A 394 35.64 -36.14 -10.96
N LEU A 395 34.72 -36.18 -9.97
CA LEU A 395 34.43 -37.42 -9.24
C LEU A 395 33.62 -38.37 -10.12
N GLU A 396 32.75 -37.86 -10.98
CA GLU A 396 32.04 -38.66 -11.97
C GLU A 396 32.96 -39.19 -13.03
N ALA A 397 33.86 -38.34 -13.56
CA ALA A 397 34.91 -38.77 -14.47
C ALA A 397 35.83 -39.82 -13.82
N LEU A 398 36.14 -39.69 -12.52
CA LEU A 398 36.92 -40.67 -11.76
C LEU A 398 36.17 -41.99 -11.58
N ASP A 399 34.89 -41.94 -11.19
CA ASP A 399 34.02 -43.11 -11.01
C ASP A 399 33.83 -43.84 -12.34
N ALA A 400 33.49 -43.10 -13.40
CA ALA A 400 33.35 -43.61 -14.76
C ALA A 400 34.66 -44.23 -15.26
N ALA A 401 35.81 -43.58 -15.03
CA ALA A 401 37.11 -44.11 -15.43
C ALA A 401 37.48 -45.40 -14.69
N TYR A 402 37.18 -45.47 -13.39
CA TYR A 402 37.40 -46.65 -12.56
C TYR A 402 36.55 -47.83 -13.02
N ASP A 403 35.26 -47.59 -13.25
CA ASP A 403 34.31 -48.60 -13.72
C ASP A 403 34.62 -49.05 -15.15
N TYR A 404 35.03 -48.13 -16.02
CA TYR A 404 35.49 -48.43 -17.38
C TYR A 404 36.68 -49.39 -17.37
N VAL A 405 37.76 -49.07 -16.64
CA VAL A 405 38.97 -49.93 -16.60
C VAL A 405 38.66 -51.31 -15.99
N LEU A 406 37.81 -51.37 -14.96
CA LEU A 406 37.35 -52.65 -14.42
C LEU A 406 36.52 -53.44 -15.44
N GLY A 407 35.61 -52.78 -16.18
CA GLY A 407 34.81 -53.38 -17.23
C GLY A 407 35.66 -53.99 -18.34
N GLU A 408 36.66 -53.24 -18.83
CA GLU A 408 37.60 -53.70 -19.85
C GLU A 408 38.42 -54.90 -19.34
N TYR A 409 38.89 -54.87 -18.09
CA TYR A 409 39.64 -56.00 -17.51
C TYR A 409 38.79 -57.25 -17.32
N LYS A 410 37.53 -57.10 -16.89
CA LYS A 410 36.59 -58.21 -16.77
C LYS A 410 36.32 -58.87 -18.12
N THR A 411 36.18 -58.06 -19.17
CA THR A 411 36.02 -58.54 -20.55
C THR A 411 37.27 -59.29 -20.99
N TYR A 412 38.47 -58.74 -20.75
CA TYR A 412 39.74 -59.40 -21.05
C TYR A 412 39.88 -60.78 -20.40
N LEU A 413 39.53 -60.93 -19.13
CA LEU A 413 39.60 -62.22 -18.43
C LEU A 413 38.73 -63.31 -19.09
N SER A 414 37.72 -62.91 -19.86
CA SER A 414 36.80 -63.81 -20.57
C SER A 414 37.27 -64.12 -22.01
N THR A 415 38.43 -63.62 -22.43
CA THR A 415 38.97 -63.76 -23.80
C THR A 415 40.36 -64.40 -23.83
N GLU A 416 40.69 -65.09 -24.92
CA GLU A 416 42.00 -65.76 -25.12
C GLU A 416 43.11 -64.82 -25.64
N GLY A 417 42.81 -63.52 -25.81
CA GLY A 417 43.71 -62.53 -26.43
C GLY A 417 44.69 -61.85 -25.47
N LYS A 418 45.46 -60.88 -26.00
CA LYS A 418 46.24 -59.91 -25.21
C LYS A 418 45.32 -58.79 -24.72
N PHE A 419 45.56 -58.25 -23.53
CA PHE A 419 44.80 -57.10 -23.05
C PHE A 419 45.07 -55.91 -23.95
N SER A 420 44.03 -55.41 -24.61
CA SER A 420 44.03 -54.16 -25.34
C SER A 420 42.77 -53.43 -24.94
N PRO A 421 42.86 -52.32 -24.18
CA PRO A 421 41.68 -51.54 -23.85
C PRO A 421 41.05 -51.05 -25.16
N SER A 422 39.72 -51.02 -25.20
CA SER A 422 38.96 -50.47 -26.32
C SER A 422 39.34 -49.00 -26.55
N PRO A 423 39.10 -48.44 -27.76
CA PRO A 423 39.29 -47.01 -27.99
C PRO A 423 38.49 -46.23 -26.93
N LEU A 424 39.16 -45.27 -26.28
CA LEU A 424 38.52 -44.43 -25.27
C LEU A 424 37.24 -43.80 -25.85
N PRO A 425 36.13 -43.79 -25.09
CA PRO A 425 34.96 -43.02 -25.49
C PRO A 425 35.34 -41.53 -25.65
N LYS A 426 34.53 -40.77 -26.41
CA LYS A 426 34.71 -39.31 -26.59
C LYS A 426 34.33 -38.54 -25.31
N GLU A 427 35.00 -38.83 -24.21
CA GLU A 427 34.81 -38.16 -22.93
C GLU A 427 35.95 -37.16 -22.66
N GLY A 428 35.77 -36.28 -21.66
CA GLY A 428 36.64 -35.14 -21.38
C GLY A 428 38.08 -35.50 -20.97
N GLU A 429 38.97 -34.51 -20.96
CA GLU A 429 40.40 -34.70 -20.66
C GLU A 429 40.67 -35.32 -19.28
N GLU A 430 39.80 -35.05 -18.30
CA GLU A 430 39.88 -35.57 -16.93
C GLU A 430 39.62 -37.08 -16.85
N PHE A 431 38.61 -37.58 -17.58
CA PHE A 431 38.32 -39.02 -17.68
C PHE A 431 39.52 -39.78 -18.23
N LYS A 432 40.10 -39.26 -19.32
CA LYS A 432 41.28 -39.86 -19.95
C LYS A 432 42.47 -39.91 -18.99
N TYR A 433 42.72 -38.82 -18.27
CA TYR A 433 43.77 -38.76 -17.26
C TYR A 433 43.61 -39.84 -16.18
N TYR A 434 42.40 -40.05 -15.65
CA TYR A 434 42.15 -41.08 -14.65
C TYR A 434 42.28 -42.51 -15.22
N VAL A 435 41.79 -42.76 -16.44
CA VAL A 435 41.96 -44.06 -17.11
C VAL A 435 43.44 -44.40 -17.28
N ASP A 436 44.27 -43.46 -17.73
CA ASP A 436 45.70 -43.69 -17.91
C ASP A 436 46.39 -44.08 -16.59
N ILE A 437 46.00 -43.46 -15.47
CA ILE A 437 46.50 -43.82 -14.13
C ILE A 437 46.08 -45.23 -13.74
N PHE A 438 44.81 -45.60 -13.93
CA PHE A 438 44.33 -46.94 -13.59
C PHE A 438 44.96 -48.02 -14.46
N LEU A 439 45.17 -47.76 -15.75
CA LEU A 439 45.86 -48.68 -16.66
C LEU A 439 47.33 -48.89 -16.25
N GLN A 440 48.03 -47.84 -15.78
CA GLN A 440 49.38 -47.99 -15.25
C GLN A 440 49.44 -48.88 -14.01
N VAL A 441 48.47 -48.76 -13.10
CA VAL A 441 48.36 -49.63 -11.91
C VAL A 441 48.02 -51.07 -12.32
N LEU A 442 47.22 -51.23 -13.38
CA LEU A 442 46.81 -52.53 -13.89
C LEU A 442 47.94 -53.28 -14.63
N GLN A 443 48.81 -52.55 -15.34
CA GLN A 443 49.81 -53.09 -16.27
C GLN A 443 50.62 -54.29 -15.72
N PRO A 444 51.16 -54.27 -14.49
CA PRO A 444 51.95 -55.37 -13.95
C PRO A 444 51.14 -56.64 -13.66
N HIS A 445 49.82 -56.54 -13.60
CA HIS A 445 48.89 -57.62 -13.24
C HIS A 445 48.23 -58.25 -14.47
N ILE A 446 48.41 -57.66 -15.65
CA ILE A 446 47.90 -58.15 -16.93
C ILE A 446 48.65 -59.41 -17.35
N GLU A 447 49.98 -59.39 -17.29
CA GLU A 447 50.83 -60.50 -17.76
C GLU A 447 50.63 -61.80 -16.97
N GLY A 448 50.27 -61.69 -15.68
CA GLY A 448 49.97 -62.82 -14.80
C GLY A 448 48.51 -63.28 -14.80
N LYS A 449 47.61 -62.66 -15.60
CA LYS A 449 46.15 -62.88 -15.55
C LYS A 449 45.60 -62.96 -14.12
N ALA A 450 45.89 -61.93 -13.32
CA ALA A 450 45.40 -61.89 -11.94
C ALA A 450 43.86 -61.93 -11.86
N SER A 451 43.31 -62.48 -10.78
CA SER A 451 41.84 -62.56 -10.62
C SER A 451 41.20 -61.16 -10.60
N PHE A 452 39.95 -61.06 -11.07
CA PHE A 452 39.20 -59.79 -11.06
C PHE A 452 39.11 -59.17 -9.66
N ALA A 453 38.89 -60.00 -8.63
CA ALA A 453 38.84 -59.54 -7.24
C ALA A 453 40.18 -58.95 -6.78
N PHE A 454 41.29 -59.56 -7.18
CA PHE A 454 42.62 -59.06 -6.88
C PHE A 454 42.90 -57.72 -7.58
N VAL A 455 42.61 -57.60 -8.88
CA VAL A 455 42.80 -56.34 -9.61
C VAL A 455 41.94 -55.22 -9.06
N ARG A 456 40.68 -55.49 -8.72
CA ARG A 456 39.82 -54.52 -8.05
C ARG A 456 40.43 -54.03 -6.74
N GLN A 457 41.03 -54.95 -5.96
CA GLN A 457 41.74 -54.62 -4.73
C GLN A 457 43.01 -53.78 -4.98
N GLN A 458 43.72 -53.99 -6.10
CA GLN A 458 44.92 -53.21 -6.46
C GLN A 458 44.59 -51.81 -6.99
N LEU A 459 43.50 -51.65 -7.75
CA LEU A 459 43.06 -50.35 -8.25
C LEU A 459 42.42 -49.50 -7.14
N ARG A 460 41.86 -50.14 -6.11
CA ARG A 460 41.12 -49.44 -5.05
C ARG A 460 41.97 -48.40 -4.30
N PRO A 461 43.22 -48.66 -3.88
CA PRO A 461 44.10 -47.64 -3.31
C PRO A 461 44.34 -46.42 -4.21
N ALA A 462 44.50 -46.61 -5.52
CA ALA A 462 44.69 -45.51 -6.46
C ALA A 462 43.42 -44.66 -6.61
N TYR A 463 42.26 -45.32 -6.67
CA TYR A 463 40.96 -44.66 -6.67
C TYR A 463 40.72 -43.88 -5.38
N ASP A 464 40.95 -44.50 -4.21
CA ASP A 464 40.77 -43.84 -2.91
C ASP A 464 41.76 -42.67 -2.73
N ARG A 465 42.99 -42.77 -3.27
CA ARG A 465 43.97 -41.68 -3.31
C ARG A 465 43.48 -40.51 -4.17
N LEU A 466 43.11 -40.76 -5.43
CA LEU A 466 42.62 -39.72 -6.34
C LEU A 466 41.36 -39.06 -5.81
N LYS A 467 40.43 -39.84 -5.25
CA LYS A 467 39.24 -39.33 -4.57
C LYS A 467 39.58 -38.43 -3.39
N LYS A 468 40.63 -38.77 -2.62
CA LYS A 468 41.13 -37.94 -1.52
C LYS A 468 41.81 -36.66 -2.04
N GLU A 469 42.55 -36.73 -3.14
CA GLU A 469 43.19 -35.59 -3.79
C GLU A 469 42.15 -34.59 -4.32
N ILE A 470 41.15 -35.05 -5.08
CA ILE A 470 40.04 -34.22 -5.59
C ILE A 470 39.30 -33.55 -4.42
N ARG A 471 39.03 -34.29 -3.34
CA ARG A 471 38.39 -33.72 -2.13
C ARG A 471 39.29 -32.70 -1.42
N ALA A 472 40.59 -32.93 -1.37
CA ALA A 472 41.55 -32.00 -0.75
C ALA A 472 41.70 -30.72 -1.58
N GLU A 473 41.70 -30.83 -2.91
CA GLU A 473 41.70 -29.70 -3.84
C GLU A 473 40.40 -28.89 -3.73
N GLY A 474 39.24 -29.56 -3.71
CA GLY A 474 37.96 -28.91 -3.47
C GLY A 474 37.90 -28.18 -2.12
N ALA A 475 38.42 -28.79 -1.05
CA ALA A 475 38.51 -28.14 0.26
C ALA A 475 39.44 -26.92 0.26
N ALA A 476 40.58 -27.00 -0.45
CA ALA A 476 41.50 -25.88 -0.62
C ALA A 476 40.87 -24.74 -1.43
N ASN A 477 40.10 -25.05 -2.47
CA ASN A 477 39.37 -24.06 -3.27
C ASN A 477 38.29 -23.35 -2.45
N ILE A 478 37.49 -24.08 -1.66
CA ILE A 478 36.54 -23.45 -0.71
C ILE A 478 37.28 -22.53 0.25
N GLN A 479 38.41 -22.96 0.81
CA GLN A 479 39.18 -22.15 1.75
C GLN A 479 39.71 -20.86 1.10
N ASN A 480 40.22 -20.94 -0.13
CA ASN A 480 40.67 -19.78 -0.89
C ASN A 480 39.51 -18.80 -1.20
N ASN A 481 38.37 -19.32 -1.67
CA ASN A 481 37.20 -18.49 -1.98
C ASN A 481 36.58 -17.87 -0.72
N LEU A 482 36.63 -18.56 0.41
CA LEU A 482 36.25 -18.02 1.71
C LEU A 482 37.17 -16.86 2.11
N GLN A 483 38.49 -17.01 1.97
CA GLN A 483 39.46 -15.95 2.29
C GLN A 483 39.23 -14.71 1.42
N ILE A 484 39.00 -14.89 0.11
CA ILE A 484 38.64 -13.80 -0.80
C ILE A 484 37.37 -13.08 -0.32
N CYS A 485 36.35 -13.81 0.12
CA CYS A 485 35.15 -13.20 0.69
C CYS A 485 35.45 -12.42 1.97
N MET A 486 36.31 -12.93 2.85
CA MET A 486 36.69 -12.23 4.07
C MET A 486 37.44 -10.93 3.77
N ASP A 487 38.39 -10.97 2.83
CA ASP A 487 39.21 -9.82 2.45
C ASP A 487 38.37 -8.70 1.81
N LEU A 488 37.32 -9.07 1.07
CA LEU A 488 36.42 -8.13 0.41
C LEU A 488 35.26 -7.64 1.29
N LYS A 489 35.04 -8.24 2.47
CA LYS A 489 33.82 -8.06 3.27
C LYS A 489 33.58 -6.58 3.61
N ASP A 490 34.55 -5.96 4.28
CA ASP A 490 34.37 -4.62 4.84
C ASP A 490 34.22 -3.57 3.72
N ASP A 491 35.01 -3.68 2.66
CA ASP A 491 34.90 -2.80 1.50
C ASP A 491 33.57 -2.99 0.76
N ALA A 492 33.05 -4.22 0.66
CA ALA A 492 31.75 -4.51 0.07
C ALA A 492 30.61 -3.94 0.92
N VAL A 493 30.69 -4.05 2.25
CA VAL A 493 29.72 -3.46 3.19
C VAL A 493 29.73 -1.94 3.09
N ILE A 494 30.91 -1.31 3.11
CA ILE A 494 31.06 0.14 2.94
C ILE A 494 30.48 0.57 1.59
N SER A 495 30.82 -0.13 0.51
CA SER A 495 30.31 0.13 -0.83
C SER A 495 28.78 0.01 -0.91
N LEU A 496 28.19 -0.99 -0.25
CA LEU A 496 26.75 -1.17 -0.18
C LEU A 496 26.07 -0.03 0.60
N ILE A 497 26.64 0.39 1.74
CA ILE A 497 26.16 1.55 2.50
C ILE A 497 26.19 2.81 1.64
N LEU A 498 27.30 3.07 0.94
CA LEU A 498 27.43 4.22 0.05
C LEU A 498 26.40 4.18 -1.08
N TYR A 499 26.23 3.03 -1.72
CA TYR A 499 25.24 2.83 -2.77
C TYR A 499 23.81 3.14 -2.30
N ILE A 500 23.44 2.65 -1.10
CA ILE A 500 22.11 2.91 -0.53
C ILE A 500 21.95 4.37 -0.14
N LYS A 501 22.98 5.00 0.44
CA LYS A 501 22.97 6.43 0.74
C LYS A 501 22.80 7.28 -0.52
N SER A 502 23.45 6.91 -1.64
CA SER A 502 23.26 7.59 -2.92
C SER A 502 21.82 7.47 -3.42
N LEU A 503 21.18 6.30 -3.28
CA LEU A 503 19.76 6.13 -3.60
C LEU A 503 18.87 6.97 -2.67
N GLY A 504 19.15 6.98 -1.37
CA GLY A 504 18.43 7.82 -0.40
C GLY A 504 18.54 9.32 -0.72
N PHE A 505 19.72 9.78 -1.13
CA PHE A 505 19.91 11.16 -1.57
C PHE A 505 19.05 11.50 -2.79
N LEU A 506 18.95 10.59 -3.79
CA LEU A 506 18.09 10.80 -4.96
C LEU A 506 16.60 10.83 -4.60
N VAL A 507 16.16 9.96 -3.67
CA VAL A 507 14.78 9.96 -3.17
C VAL A 507 14.48 11.29 -2.48
N ASN A 508 15.34 11.74 -1.57
CA ASN A 508 15.17 12.99 -0.82
C ASN A 508 15.17 14.22 -1.74
N LEU A 509 16.06 14.29 -2.74
CA LEU A 509 16.06 15.40 -3.71
C LEU A 509 14.74 15.50 -4.48
N LYS A 510 14.18 14.35 -4.87
CA LYS A 510 12.90 14.31 -5.57
C LYS A 510 11.75 14.67 -4.63
N GLU A 511 11.78 14.19 -3.39
CA GLU A 511 10.81 14.52 -2.35
C GLU A 511 10.75 16.04 -2.13
N GLN A 512 11.91 16.70 -1.94
CA GLN A 512 11.99 18.16 -1.84
C GLN A 512 11.39 18.87 -3.06
N SER A 513 11.71 18.40 -4.28
CA SER A 513 11.13 18.96 -5.51
C SER A 513 9.59 18.79 -5.58
N LEU A 514 9.04 17.71 -5.03
CA LEU A 514 7.58 17.53 -4.94
C LEU A 514 6.96 18.39 -3.85
N GLU A 515 7.61 18.53 -2.69
CA GLU A 515 7.17 19.45 -1.63
C GLU A 515 7.07 20.89 -2.14
N GLU A 516 8.05 21.35 -2.93
CA GLU A 516 7.98 22.65 -3.62
C GLU A 516 6.80 22.73 -4.58
N LYS A 517 6.54 21.68 -5.38
CA LYS A 517 5.35 21.63 -6.26
C LYS A 517 4.04 21.65 -5.47
N MET A 518 3.97 20.99 -4.32
CA MET A 518 2.79 20.98 -3.45
C MET A 518 2.50 22.36 -2.84
N GLN A 519 3.48 23.26 -2.82
CA GLN A 519 3.30 24.67 -2.43
C GLN A 519 2.91 25.58 -3.60
N SER A 520 2.93 25.08 -4.84
CA SER A 520 2.60 25.88 -6.03
C SER A 520 1.10 26.17 -6.17
N GLU A 521 0.77 27.25 -6.86
CA GLU A 521 -0.61 27.59 -7.25
C GLU A 521 -1.25 26.47 -8.09
N ALA A 522 -0.49 25.85 -8.99
CA ALA A 522 -0.97 24.74 -9.82
C ALA A 522 -1.46 23.54 -8.98
N TYR A 523 -0.78 23.23 -7.88
CA TYR A 523 -1.22 22.18 -6.97
C TYR A 523 -2.48 22.55 -6.18
N ARG A 524 -2.74 23.84 -5.94
CA ARG A 524 -3.92 24.31 -5.19
C ARG A 524 -5.07 24.75 -6.08
N ALA A 525 -4.88 24.78 -7.41
CA ALA A 525 -5.87 25.25 -8.38
C ALA A 525 -7.25 24.56 -8.28
N TYR A 526 -7.30 23.30 -7.82
CA TYR A 526 -8.55 22.60 -7.58
C TYR A 526 -9.43 23.28 -6.51
N GLN A 527 -8.81 23.91 -5.51
CA GLN A 527 -9.53 24.65 -4.46
C GLN A 527 -10.20 25.88 -5.06
N ASP A 528 -9.52 26.62 -5.93
CA ASP A 528 -10.07 27.79 -6.61
C ASP A 528 -11.25 27.42 -7.52
N HIS A 529 -11.14 26.31 -8.26
CA HIS A 529 -12.24 25.82 -9.10
C HIS A 529 -13.42 25.33 -8.27
N TYR A 530 -13.18 24.71 -7.11
CA TYR A 530 -14.24 24.33 -6.19
C TYR A 530 -14.98 25.56 -5.66
N LEU A 531 -14.25 26.61 -5.27
CA LEU A 531 -14.85 27.84 -4.75
C LEU A 531 -15.69 28.54 -5.82
N ALA A 532 -15.17 28.67 -7.04
CA ALA A 532 -15.92 29.24 -8.16
C ALA A 532 -17.20 28.45 -8.45
N LEU A 533 -17.11 27.11 -8.46
CA LEU A 533 -18.28 26.25 -8.66
C LEU A 533 -19.27 26.33 -7.49
N HIS A 534 -18.79 26.43 -6.25
CA HIS A 534 -19.63 26.61 -5.08
C HIS A 534 -20.42 27.92 -5.16
N GLU A 535 -19.78 29.02 -5.55
CA GLU A 535 -20.45 30.32 -5.75
C GLU A 535 -21.49 30.29 -6.88
N GLU A 536 -21.23 29.54 -7.97
CA GLU A 536 -22.18 29.35 -9.08
C GLU A 536 -23.39 28.50 -8.67
N LEU A 537 -23.18 27.47 -7.85
CA LEU A 537 -24.20 26.49 -7.45
C LEU A 537 -25.08 26.95 -6.27
N GLU A 538 -24.60 27.85 -5.42
CA GLU A 538 -25.32 28.31 -4.23
C GLU A 538 -26.71 28.90 -4.57
N PRO A 539 -26.86 29.81 -5.56
CA PRO A 539 -28.17 30.40 -5.88
C PRO A 539 -29.19 29.41 -6.45
N ILE A 540 -28.73 28.32 -7.07
CA ILE A 540 -29.59 27.32 -7.75
C ILE A 540 -29.85 26.07 -6.89
N GLY A 541 -29.37 26.03 -5.64
CA GLY A 541 -29.68 24.97 -4.69
C GLY A 541 -29.01 23.62 -4.96
N ASN A 542 -27.99 23.58 -5.81
CA ASN A 542 -27.33 22.34 -6.26
C ASN A 542 -26.05 21.99 -5.49
N LEU A 543 -25.76 22.69 -4.37
CA LEU A 543 -24.59 22.41 -3.53
C LEU A 543 -24.57 20.98 -2.96
N GLN A 544 -25.73 20.41 -2.66
CA GLN A 544 -25.83 19.04 -2.16
C GLN A 544 -25.28 18.02 -3.18
N THR A 545 -25.59 18.22 -4.47
CA THR A 545 -25.12 17.37 -5.56
C THR A 545 -23.59 17.43 -5.70
N LEU A 546 -23.02 18.65 -5.64
CA LEU A 546 -21.56 18.83 -5.63
C LEU A 546 -20.92 18.13 -4.43
N GLN A 547 -21.51 18.29 -3.24
CA GLN A 547 -20.95 17.71 -2.02
C GLN A 547 -21.00 16.18 -2.04
N GLN A 548 -22.13 15.60 -2.45
CA GLN A 548 -22.26 14.15 -2.61
C GLN A 548 -21.23 13.60 -3.59
N TRP A 549 -21.02 14.28 -4.71
CA TRP A 549 -19.98 13.89 -5.67
C TRP A 549 -18.57 13.87 -5.04
N LEU A 550 -18.18 14.96 -4.38
CA LEU A 550 -16.86 15.07 -3.73
C LEU A 550 -16.66 14.02 -2.63
N ASN A 551 -17.70 13.73 -1.85
CA ASN A 551 -17.65 12.70 -0.81
C ASN A 551 -17.53 11.29 -1.40
N ASN A 552 -18.10 11.07 -2.58
CA ASN A 552 -18.01 9.79 -3.28
C ASN A 552 -16.65 9.55 -3.95
N LEU A 553 -15.79 10.55 -4.11
CA LEU A 553 -14.42 10.42 -4.63
C LEU A 553 -13.42 9.97 -3.54
N ASP A 554 -13.80 8.94 -2.79
CA ASP A 554 -13.08 8.31 -1.67
C ASP A 554 -11.58 8.01 -1.89
N ASN A 555 -11.15 7.81 -3.14
CA ASN A 555 -9.78 7.46 -3.47
C ASN A 555 -8.81 8.65 -3.54
N PHE A 556 -9.30 9.89 -3.54
CA PHE A 556 -8.46 11.08 -3.66
C PHE A 556 -7.99 11.56 -2.28
N LYS A 557 -6.69 11.59 -2.07
CA LYS A 557 -6.05 12.08 -0.83
C LYS A 557 -6.11 13.60 -0.72
N THR A 558 -6.14 14.31 -1.84
CA THR A 558 -6.20 15.78 -1.92
C THR A 558 -7.59 16.36 -1.68
N LEU A 559 -8.63 15.53 -1.62
CA LEU A 559 -10.02 15.99 -1.51
C LEU A 559 -10.44 16.45 -0.13
N ARG A 560 -9.70 16.10 0.92
CA ARG A 560 -10.09 16.43 2.30
C ARG A 560 -10.52 17.89 2.48
N PRO A 561 -9.81 18.92 1.98
CA PRO A 561 -10.28 20.30 2.14
C PRO A 561 -11.67 20.60 1.54
N LEU A 562 -12.12 19.81 0.55
CA LEU A 562 -13.39 20.02 -0.14
C LEU A 562 -14.54 19.17 0.41
N GLN A 563 -14.25 18.12 1.17
CA GLN A 563 -15.25 17.21 1.70
C GLN A 563 -15.97 17.78 2.92
N TYR A 564 -17.28 17.63 2.95
CA TYR A 564 -18.15 18.12 4.02
C TYR A 564 -19.34 17.17 4.20
N GLU A 565 -19.49 16.67 5.41
CA GLU A 565 -20.57 15.78 5.83
C GLU A 565 -21.02 16.17 7.24
N PRO A 566 -22.12 16.93 7.39
CA PRO A 566 -22.64 17.20 8.73
C PRO A 566 -23.25 15.91 9.32
N PRO A 567 -23.30 15.77 10.66
CA PRO A 567 -24.08 14.72 11.31
C PRO A 567 -25.54 14.76 10.84
N LYS A 568 -26.23 13.62 10.85
CA LYS A 568 -27.65 13.56 10.48
C LYS A 568 -28.45 14.52 11.37
N GLN A 569 -29.35 15.31 10.76
CA GLN A 569 -30.04 16.45 11.40
C GLN A 569 -30.76 16.12 12.72
N GLU A 570 -31.21 14.88 12.91
CA GLU A 570 -31.87 14.44 14.16
C GLU A 570 -30.91 14.35 15.36
N GLU A 571 -29.60 14.41 15.13
CA GLU A 571 -28.54 14.32 16.15
C GLU A 571 -27.43 15.38 15.94
N SER A 572 -27.75 16.61 15.53
CA SER A 572 -26.73 17.65 15.27
C SER A 572 -26.94 18.93 16.09
N ARG A 573 -25.90 19.41 16.77
CA ARG A 573 -25.83 20.74 17.42
C ARG A 573 -24.77 21.60 16.73
N GLU A 574 -25.05 22.90 16.58
CA GLU A 574 -24.08 23.85 16.01
C GLU A 574 -22.90 24.07 16.96
N VAL A 575 -21.71 24.21 16.37
CA VAL A 575 -20.47 24.53 17.08
C VAL A 575 -20.41 26.03 17.35
N GLU A 576 -20.03 26.38 18.58
CA GLU A 576 -19.77 27.77 18.95
C GLU A 576 -18.37 28.19 18.53
N PHE A 577 -18.27 29.36 17.89
CA PHE A 577 -17.00 29.95 17.48
C PHE A 577 -16.62 31.12 18.37
N ILE A 578 -15.44 31.05 18.98
CA ILE A 578 -14.92 32.05 19.91
C ILE A 578 -13.73 32.76 19.26
N PHE A 579 -13.72 34.10 19.33
CA PHE A 579 -12.72 34.95 18.63
C PHE A 579 -11.80 35.71 19.59
N GLU A 580 -11.94 35.45 20.88
CA GLU A 580 -11.13 36.07 21.92
C GLU A 580 -10.01 35.11 22.33
N ASP A 581 -8.79 35.64 22.45
CA ASP A 581 -7.69 34.89 23.02
C ASP A 581 -7.97 34.60 24.51
N GLU A 582 -7.66 33.37 24.92
CA GLU A 582 -7.81 32.94 26.31
C GLU A 582 -6.87 33.68 27.26
N ASN A 583 -7.30 33.80 28.53
CA ASN A 583 -6.43 34.18 29.64
C ASN A 583 -5.67 32.95 30.13
N GLU A 584 -4.44 32.79 29.63
CA GLU A 584 -3.57 31.64 29.93
C GLU A 584 -3.23 31.54 31.42
N LYS A 585 -3.11 32.69 32.12
CA LYS A 585 -2.81 32.71 33.55
C LYS A 585 -3.96 32.15 34.37
N GLU A 586 -5.18 32.61 34.10
CA GLU A 586 -6.40 32.13 34.75
C GLU A 586 -6.65 30.65 34.45
N THR A 587 -6.34 30.21 33.23
CA THR A 587 -6.40 28.78 32.85
C THR A 587 -5.48 27.95 33.73
N LEU A 588 -4.23 28.39 33.92
CA LEU A 588 -3.27 27.68 34.76
C LEU A 588 -3.67 27.70 36.24
N GLU A 589 -4.11 28.84 36.77
CA GLU A 589 -4.61 28.96 38.16
C GLU A 589 -5.80 28.04 38.43
N THR A 590 -6.71 27.92 37.47
CA THR A 590 -7.90 27.06 37.61
C THR A 590 -7.53 25.58 37.54
N LEU A 591 -6.59 25.18 36.67
CA LEU A 591 -6.10 23.80 36.63
C LEU A 591 -5.35 23.41 37.90
N ILE A 592 -4.54 24.31 38.46
CA ILE A 592 -3.88 24.09 39.76
C ILE A 592 -4.95 23.81 40.81
N LYS A 593 -5.98 24.65 40.88
CA LYS A 593 -7.09 24.47 41.82
C LYS A 593 -7.80 23.12 41.62
N GLU A 594 -8.11 22.74 40.38
CA GLU A 594 -8.76 21.44 40.09
C GLU A 594 -7.90 20.24 40.50
N ILE A 595 -6.57 20.32 40.37
CA ILE A 595 -5.67 19.26 40.85
C ILE A 595 -5.71 19.20 42.38
N LEU A 596 -5.64 20.34 43.06
CA LEU A 596 -5.65 20.39 44.52
C LEU A 596 -7.00 19.95 45.12
N ASP A 597 -8.12 20.32 44.47
CA ASP A 597 -9.47 19.93 44.90
C ASP A 597 -9.72 18.42 44.72
N ASN A 598 -8.93 17.73 43.88
CA ASN A 598 -8.98 16.27 43.67
C ASN A 598 -8.07 15.46 44.60
N ILE A 599 -7.40 16.11 45.57
CA ILE A 599 -6.62 15.37 46.57
C ILE A 599 -7.62 14.63 47.49
N PRO A 600 -7.55 13.29 47.59
CA PRO A 600 -8.39 12.53 48.49
C PRO A 600 -7.95 12.78 49.94
N LEU A 601 -8.59 13.71 50.65
CA LEU A 601 -8.36 13.94 52.08
C LEU A 601 -9.53 13.37 52.89
N GLU A 602 -9.23 12.42 53.79
CA GLU A 602 -9.93 12.34 55.06
C GLU A 602 -9.62 13.64 55.84
N GLU A 603 -10.65 14.25 56.41
CA GLU A 603 -10.59 15.51 57.15
C GLU A 603 -9.38 15.53 58.10
N VAL A 604 -8.36 16.33 57.78
CA VAL A 604 -7.35 16.72 58.76
C VAL A 604 -8.04 17.69 59.70
N GLU A 605 -8.28 17.24 60.94
CA GLU A 605 -8.98 17.97 61.98
C GLU A 605 -8.49 19.41 62.12
N ASP A 606 -9.46 20.31 62.08
CA ASP A 606 -9.44 21.74 62.26
C ASP A 606 -8.98 22.10 63.70
N ASN A 607 -7.68 22.10 63.95
CA ASN A 607 -7.08 22.65 65.17
C ASN A 607 -6.24 23.88 64.84
N GLU A 608 -6.91 25.02 64.73
CA GLU A 608 -6.68 26.19 65.60
C GLU A 608 -7.37 27.44 65.01
N LYS A 609 -8.61 27.66 65.46
CA LYS A 609 -9.24 28.97 65.37
C LYS A 609 -8.47 29.98 66.21
N GLY A 610 -7.93 30.98 65.54
CA GLY A 610 -7.71 32.31 66.10
C GLY A 610 -6.26 32.70 66.25
N LYS A 611 -5.71 33.32 65.18
CA LYS A 611 -4.84 34.50 65.24
C LYS A 611 -4.56 35.00 63.82
N GLU A 612 -5.05 36.18 63.50
CA GLU A 612 -4.52 36.99 62.39
C GLU A 612 -3.05 37.29 62.70
N ILE A 613 -2.16 36.58 62.01
CA ILE A 613 -0.75 36.91 61.88
C ILE A 613 -0.48 36.81 60.38
N GLU A 614 0.11 37.85 59.80
CA GLU A 614 0.71 37.81 58.47
C GLU A 614 1.68 36.62 58.43
N LYS A 615 1.22 35.47 57.94
CA LYS A 615 2.02 34.25 57.84
C LYS A 615 2.88 34.35 56.59
N GLU A 616 4.20 34.32 56.77
CA GLU A 616 5.12 33.85 55.73
C GLU A 616 4.57 32.52 55.20
N ALA A 617 4.49 32.36 53.87
CA ALA A 617 3.94 31.16 53.25
C ALA A 617 4.69 29.92 53.74
N ASP A 618 3.97 28.89 54.19
CA ASP A 618 4.54 27.63 54.66
C ASP A 618 5.38 26.98 53.53
N PRO A 619 6.68 26.67 53.76
CA PRO A 619 7.52 26.00 52.77
C PRO A 619 6.91 24.71 52.21
N PHE A 620 6.07 24.02 52.99
CA PHE A 620 5.34 22.85 52.55
C PHE A 620 4.22 23.20 51.56
N GLU A 621 3.34 24.15 51.90
CA GLU A 621 2.31 24.66 51.00
C GLU A 621 2.91 25.20 49.69
N GLN A 622 4.10 25.82 49.78
CA GLN A 622 4.82 26.30 48.61
C GLN A 622 5.30 25.16 47.70
N ALA A 623 5.84 24.08 48.26
CA ALA A 623 6.28 22.92 47.49
C ALA A 623 5.10 22.20 46.81
N VAL A 624 3.97 22.05 47.53
CA VAL A 624 2.72 21.47 47.00
C VAL A 624 2.18 22.31 45.84
N ASN A 625 2.06 23.62 46.01
CA ASN A 625 1.56 24.52 44.97
C ASN A 625 2.48 24.57 43.74
N ASP A 626 3.82 24.59 43.93
CA ASP A 626 4.77 24.58 42.81
C ASP A 626 4.73 23.26 42.03
N TYR A 627 4.61 22.12 42.72
CA TYR A 627 4.48 20.83 42.05
C TYR A 627 3.13 20.68 41.33
N ALA A 628 2.03 21.13 41.94
CA ALA A 628 0.72 21.18 41.30
C ALA A 628 0.72 22.08 40.05
N MET A 629 1.46 23.20 40.07
CA MET A 629 1.65 24.06 38.90
C MET A 629 2.43 23.35 37.78
N GLU A 630 3.51 22.63 38.08
CA GLU A 630 4.23 21.86 37.04
C GLU A 630 3.37 20.74 36.44
N LEU A 631 2.52 20.10 37.25
CA LEU A 631 1.52 19.14 36.77
C LEU A 631 0.46 19.82 35.90
N ALA A 632 -0.06 20.98 36.31
CA ALA A 632 -1.04 21.74 35.52
C ALA A 632 -0.48 22.20 34.17
N VAL A 633 0.79 22.64 34.12
CA VAL A 633 1.49 22.92 32.86
C VAL A 633 1.62 21.64 32.02
N SER A 634 1.92 20.51 32.64
CA SER A 634 1.99 19.22 31.94
C SER A 634 0.63 18.85 31.31
N LEU A 635 -0.47 18.96 32.07
CA LEU A 635 -1.83 18.70 31.57
C LEU A 635 -2.25 19.67 30.46
N TYR A 636 -1.87 20.95 30.54
CA TYR A 636 -2.12 21.92 29.47
C TYR A 636 -1.37 21.57 28.18
N LYS A 637 -0.19 20.96 28.29
CA LYS A 637 0.67 20.66 27.14
C LYS A 637 0.30 19.38 26.41
N THR A 638 -0.01 18.30 27.12
CA THR A 638 -0.41 17.01 26.54
C THR A 638 -0.80 16.00 27.63
N PHE A 639 -1.65 15.04 27.29
CA PHE A 639 -1.83 13.79 28.05
C PHE A 639 -2.21 12.64 27.12
N GLU A 640 -1.90 11.41 27.52
CA GLU A 640 -2.20 10.19 26.77
C GLU A 640 -3.25 9.32 27.48
N VAL A 641 -4.11 8.68 26.69
CA VAL A 641 -5.11 7.71 27.15
C VAL A 641 -4.84 6.36 26.48
N SER A 642 -4.59 5.35 27.30
CA SER A 642 -4.29 3.97 26.89
C SER A 642 -5.53 3.09 26.91
N SER A 643 -5.62 2.13 25.99
CA SER A 643 -6.78 1.25 25.92
C SER A 643 -6.81 0.22 27.04
N PRO A 644 -7.97 -0.39 27.35
CA PRO A 644 -8.02 -1.48 28.32
C PRO A 644 -7.03 -2.62 28.01
N CYS A 645 -6.77 -2.88 26.71
CA CYS A 645 -5.78 -3.85 26.25
C CYS A 645 -4.37 -3.27 26.03
N ARG A 646 -4.17 -1.96 26.25
CA ARG A 646 -2.92 -1.19 26.06
C ARG A 646 -2.29 -1.27 24.66
N LEU A 647 -3.04 -1.76 23.67
CA LEU A 647 -2.60 -1.84 22.28
C LEU A 647 -2.80 -0.52 21.52
N TYR A 648 -3.69 0.34 22.00
CA TYR A 648 -4.00 1.62 21.39
C TYR A 648 -3.77 2.73 22.40
N ARG A 649 -3.18 3.84 21.94
CA ARG A 649 -2.99 5.05 22.71
C ARG A 649 -3.52 6.24 21.91
N GLN A 650 -4.11 7.19 22.61
CA GLN A 650 -4.52 8.48 22.06
C GLN A 650 -3.87 9.58 22.85
N GLU A 651 -3.10 10.42 22.17
CA GLU A 651 -2.62 11.68 22.71
C GLU A 651 -3.67 12.77 22.50
N PHE A 652 -3.85 13.61 23.51
CA PHE A 652 -4.66 14.84 23.46
C PHE A 652 -3.75 16.04 23.70
N ASP A 653 -3.95 17.09 22.92
CA ASP A 653 -3.05 18.25 22.94
C ASP A 653 -3.11 19.00 24.28
N GLY A 654 -4.12 18.79 25.12
CA GLY A 654 -4.08 19.21 26.53
C GLY A 654 -5.44 19.41 27.19
N LEU A 655 -5.40 20.00 28.38
CA LEU A 655 -6.56 20.26 29.21
C LEU A 655 -6.59 21.72 29.68
N VAL A 656 -7.79 22.29 29.73
CA VAL A 656 -8.07 23.64 30.26
C VAL A 656 -9.35 23.63 31.09
N SER A 657 -9.60 24.71 31.82
CA SER A 657 -10.91 24.98 32.41
C SER A 657 -11.58 26.16 31.69
N ARG A 658 -12.86 26.01 31.36
CA ARG A 658 -13.72 27.01 30.71
C ARG A 658 -15.04 27.08 31.46
N ASP A 659 -15.40 28.28 31.89
CA ASP A 659 -16.64 28.53 32.64
C ASP A 659 -16.81 27.59 33.84
N GLY A 660 -15.70 27.26 34.51
CA GLY A 660 -15.67 26.35 35.67
C GLY A 660 -15.81 24.86 35.34
N GLN A 661 -15.61 24.45 34.08
CA GLN A 661 -15.70 23.06 33.64
C GLN A 661 -14.45 22.65 32.85
N LEU A 662 -14.08 21.38 32.95
CA LEU A 662 -12.88 20.87 32.30
C LEU A 662 -13.13 20.63 30.81
N THR A 663 -12.25 21.17 29.97
CA THR A 663 -12.35 21.13 28.52
C THR A 663 -11.05 20.62 27.94
N ILE A 664 -11.14 19.59 27.10
CA ILE A 664 -9.99 19.02 26.39
C ILE A 664 -9.73 19.89 25.17
N ILE A 665 -8.46 20.27 24.95
CA ILE A 665 -8.07 21.13 23.84
C ILE A 665 -7.35 20.35 22.74
N GLU A 666 -7.62 20.77 21.50
CA GLU A 666 -6.98 20.25 20.30
C GLU A 666 -6.45 21.44 19.48
N ARG A 667 -5.13 21.57 19.34
CA ARG A 667 -4.47 22.67 18.66
C ARG A 667 -4.21 22.32 17.20
N LYS A 668 -4.56 23.19 16.26
CA LYS A 668 -4.16 23.03 14.86
C LYS A 668 -3.69 24.36 14.28
N THR A 669 -2.53 24.32 13.64
CA THR A 669 -1.82 25.50 13.10
C THR A 669 -2.62 26.26 12.06
N ASN A 670 -3.66 25.64 11.46
CA ASN A 670 -4.58 26.20 10.47
C ASN A 670 -3.99 27.42 9.76
N ASP A 671 -3.05 27.17 8.86
CA ASP A 671 -2.24 28.17 8.16
C ASP A 671 -3.02 28.99 7.12
N GLY A 672 -4.36 28.88 7.13
CA GLY A 672 -5.26 29.61 6.25
C GLY A 672 -5.43 28.96 4.89
N THR A 673 -5.78 27.67 4.86
CA THR A 673 -5.93 26.85 3.64
C THR A 673 -7.09 27.25 2.71
N GLY A 674 -7.71 28.42 2.91
CA GLY A 674 -8.54 29.06 1.89
C GLY A 674 -9.69 29.91 2.43
N PRO A 675 -10.59 30.40 1.54
CA PRO A 675 -11.82 31.10 1.90
C PRO A 675 -12.68 30.25 2.84
N GLY A 676 -13.53 30.90 3.64
CA GLY A 676 -14.08 30.24 4.82
C GLY A 676 -14.97 29.00 4.57
N VAL A 677 -15.44 28.73 3.35
CA VAL A 677 -16.08 27.44 3.00
C VAL A 677 -15.11 26.26 3.20
N LEU A 678 -13.86 26.38 2.74
CA LEU A 678 -12.83 25.35 2.94
C LEU A 678 -12.48 25.19 4.41
N GLN A 679 -12.53 26.29 5.16
CA GLN A 679 -12.24 26.28 6.57
C GLN A 679 -13.37 25.67 7.40
N ARG A 680 -14.63 25.93 7.05
CA ARG A 680 -15.81 25.24 7.59
C ARG A 680 -15.65 23.73 7.39
N ASN A 681 -15.31 23.31 6.17
CA ASN A 681 -15.10 21.90 5.83
C ASN A 681 -13.97 21.28 6.68
N PHE A 682 -12.83 21.96 6.81
CA PHE A 682 -11.73 21.54 7.67
C PHE A 682 -12.17 21.35 9.13
N CYS A 683 -12.90 22.32 9.70
CA CYS A 683 -13.40 22.23 11.07
C CYS A 683 -14.33 21.03 11.25
N GLN A 684 -15.30 20.86 10.34
CA GLN A 684 -16.25 19.73 10.37
C GLN A 684 -15.51 18.38 10.38
N GLN A 685 -14.47 18.23 9.56
CA GLN A 685 -13.70 16.99 9.50
C GLN A 685 -12.91 16.69 10.78
N LYS A 686 -12.34 17.72 11.41
CA LYS A 686 -11.64 17.53 12.68
C LYS A 686 -12.58 17.06 13.78
N ILE A 687 -13.79 17.62 13.82
CA ILE A 687 -14.84 17.19 14.76
C ILE A 687 -15.26 15.76 14.47
N MET A 688 -15.61 15.43 13.22
CA MET A 688 -16.01 14.07 12.84
C MET A 688 -14.92 13.04 13.14
N SER A 689 -13.65 13.38 12.94
CA SER A 689 -12.52 12.50 13.28
C SER A 689 -12.48 12.20 14.77
N LYS A 690 -12.84 13.15 15.65
CA LYS A 690 -12.92 12.95 17.10
C LYS A 690 -14.19 12.18 17.50
N GLU A 691 -15.31 12.42 16.83
CA GLU A 691 -16.51 11.61 17.03
C GLU A 691 -16.28 10.12 16.69
N GLN A 692 -15.69 9.84 15.52
CA GLN A 692 -15.35 8.47 15.10
C GLN A 692 -14.37 7.81 16.07
N PHE A 693 -13.48 8.60 16.68
CA PHE A 693 -12.58 8.12 17.72
C PHE A 693 -13.36 7.68 18.97
N VAL A 694 -14.30 8.50 19.47
CA VAL A 694 -15.15 8.17 20.62
C VAL A 694 -16.00 6.93 20.33
N GLN A 695 -16.49 6.77 19.10
CA GLN A 695 -17.28 5.61 18.67
C GLN A 695 -16.54 4.26 18.73
N LYS A 696 -15.20 4.24 18.81
CA LYS A 696 -14.44 2.98 19.00
C LYS A 696 -14.73 2.31 20.36
N ASN A 697 -15.54 2.95 21.22
CA ASN A 697 -16.26 2.39 22.37
C ASN A 697 -15.39 1.82 23.52
N TRP A 698 -14.11 2.17 23.54
CA TRP A 698 -13.17 1.87 24.62
C TRP A 698 -13.23 2.85 25.78
N LEU A 699 -13.62 4.10 25.55
CA LEU A 699 -13.69 5.12 26.59
C LEU A 699 -14.70 4.77 27.69
N PRO A 700 -15.92 4.26 27.39
CA PRO A 700 -16.82 3.77 28.43
C PRO A 700 -16.19 2.66 29.29
N ALA A 701 -15.43 1.74 28.70
CA ALA A 701 -14.76 0.68 29.46
C ALA A 701 -13.71 1.22 30.43
N ILE A 702 -12.97 2.27 30.04
CA ILE A 702 -12.01 2.96 30.92
C ILE A 702 -12.75 3.67 32.06
N LEU A 703 -13.81 4.42 31.74
CA LEU A 703 -14.52 5.26 32.72
C LEU A 703 -15.33 4.44 33.76
N HIS A 704 -15.67 3.19 33.46
CA HIS A 704 -16.34 2.25 34.38
C HIS A 704 -15.36 1.31 35.10
N ASP A 705 -14.06 1.40 34.82
CA ASP A 705 -13.05 0.65 35.58
C ASP A 705 -12.97 1.17 37.03
N ALA A 706 -12.48 0.32 37.95
CA ALA A 706 -12.29 0.72 39.34
C ALA A 706 -11.15 1.75 39.49
N HIS A 707 -10.17 1.71 38.59
CA HIS A 707 -8.98 2.56 38.56
C HIS A 707 -8.80 3.23 37.19
N PRO A 708 -9.72 4.13 36.78
CA PRO A 708 -9.66 4.79 35.48
C PRO A 708 -8.38 5.60 35.27
N GLU A 709 -7.78 6.12 36.34
CA GLU A 709 -6.48 6.81 36.34
C GLU A 709 -5.32 5.95 35.82
N SER A 710 -5.44 4.63 35.92
CA SER A 710 -4.38 3.70 35.51
C SER A 710 -4.20 3.60 33.99
N PHE A 711 -5.16 4.17 33.25
CA PHE A 711 -5.16 4.29 31.79
C PHE A 711 -4.70 5.67 31.30
N ILE A 712 -4.43 6.60 32.22
CA ILE A 712 -3.99 7.97 31.91
C ILE A 712 -2.49 8.09 32.13
N ASP A 713 -1.80 8.54 31.09
CA ASP A 713 -0.37 8.82 31.12
C ASP A 713 -0.17 10.34 30.98
N ILE A 714 0.60 10.93 31.91
CA ILE A 714 0.93 12.36 31.94
C ILE A 714 2.43 12.53 32.11
N HIS A 715 2.97 13.67 31.68
CA HIS A 715 4.35 14.01 31.98
C HIS A 715 4.52 14.31 33.49
N ILE A 716 5.41 13.57 34.15
CA ILE A 716 5.67 13.71 35.60
C ILE A 716 6.89 14.63 35.81
N PRO A 717 6.71 15.79 36.48
CA PRO A 717 7.82 16.70 36.78
C PRO A 717 8.82 16.10 37.76
N ALA A 718 10.10 16.39 37.58
CA ALA A 718 11.14 16.00 38.54
C ALA A 718 11.02 16.78 39.86
N ARG A 719 11.33 16.12 40.98
CA ARG A 719 11.45 16.78 42.29
C ARG A 719 12.54 17.85 42.22
N LYS A 720 12.28 19.03 42.79
CA LYS A 720 13.26 20.12 42.86
C LYS A 720 14.03 20.05 44.18
N ASP A 721 15.32 20.40 44.12
CA ASP A 721 16.25 20.32 45.26
C ASP A 721 15.87 21.21 46.46
N TRP A 722 14.99 22.20 46.24
CA TRP A 722 14.57 23.17 47.27
C TRP A 722 13.23 22.80 47.92
N TYR A 723 12.57 21.72 47.50
CA TYR A 723 11.38 21.24 48.21
C TYR A 723 11.76 20.74 49.60
N CYS A 724 10.93 21.07 50.58
CA CYS A 724 11.14 20.67 51.98
C CYS A 724 11.13 19.14 52.15
N GLU A 725 11.64 18.65 53.29
CA GLU A 725 11.71 17.22 53.57
C GLU A 725 10.31 16.61 53.74
N GLU A 726 9.36 17.41 54.26
CA GLU A 726 7.96 17.07 54.45
C GLU A 726 7.24 16.78 53.12
N PHE A 727 7.73 17.32 51.99
CA PHE A 727 7.24 16.99 50.66
C PHE A 727 7.80 15.62 50.19
N SER A 728 7.16 14.56 50.67
CA SER A 728 7.53 13.16 50.43
C SER A 728 7.16 12.66 49.03
N GLU A 729 7.64 11.46 48.67
CA GLU A 729 7.21 10.75 47.45
C GLU A 729 5.71 10.42 47.49
N GLU A 730 5.16 10.11 48.67
CA GLU A 730 3.73 9.82 48.84
C GLU A 730 2.86 11.03 48.45
N ILE A 731 3.30 12.25 48.79
CA ILE A 731 2.58 13.47 48.41
C ILE A 731 2.70 13.74 46.91
N GLN A 732 3.85 13.45 46.30
CA GLN A 732 4.01 13.52 44.84
C GLN A 732 3.06 12.55 44.15
N ASP A 733 3.00 11.29 44.60
CA ASP A 733 2.11 10.26 44.06
C ASP A 733 0.63 10.66 44.22
N MET A 734 0.25 11.27 45.35
CA MET A 734 -1.10 11.83 45.55
C MET A 734 -1.42 12.95 44.56
N LEU A 735 -0.50 13.89 44.32
CA LEU A 735 -0.70 14.97 43.35
C LEU A 735 -0.74 14.45 41.91
N ILE A 736 0.08 13.46 41.57
CA ILE A 736 0.05 12.78 40.27
C ILE A 736 -1.30 12.06 40.09
N LEU A 737 -1.78 11.35 41.11
CA LEU A 737 -3.09 10.72 41.10
C LEU A 737 -4.21 11.76 40.89
N ALA A 738 -4.17 12.87 41.63
CA ALA A 738 -5.15 13.95 41.50
C ALA A 738 -5.15 14.58 40.09
N ALA A 739 -3.97 14.78 39.49
CA ALA A 739 -3.85 15.24 38.10
C ALA A 739 -4.45 14.23 37.10
N LYS A 740 -4.20 12.92 37.28
CA LYS A 740 -4.83 11.89 36.45
C LYS A 740 -6.35 11.84 36.63
N LEU A 741 -6.85 11.97 37.85
CA LEU A 741 -8.29 12.04 38.13
C LEU A 741 -8.94 13.30 37.52
N THR A 742 -8.21 14.41 37.46
CA THR A 742 -8.63 15.62 36.74
C THR A 742 -8.85 15.32 35.25
N VAL A 743 -7.94 14.57 34.62
CA VAL A 743 -8.13 14.09 33.24
C VAL A 743 -9.33 13.14 33.12
N VAL A 744 -9.52 12.21 34.05
CA VAL A 744 -10.69 11.31 34.06
C VAL A 744 -12.00 12.10 34.15
N LYS A 745 -12.06 13.15 34.97
CA LYS A 745 -13.21 14.07 35.06
C LYS A 745 -13.47 14.74 33.71
N ALA A 746 -12.44 15.27 33.05
CA ALA A 746 -12.55 15.85 31.72
C ALA A 746 -13.04 14.85 30.65
N LEU A 747 -12.57 13.60 30.71
CA LEU A 747 -13.00 12.52 29.81
C LEU A 747 -14.43 12.03 30.08
N ARG A 748 -15.01 12.27 31.26
CA ARG A 748 -16.44 12.05 31.50
C ARG A 748 -17.28 13.16 30.88
N GLU A 749 -16.78 14.39 30.96
CA GLU A 749 -17.44 15.57 30.42
C GLU A 749 -17.29 15.71 28.90
N LEU A 750 -16.26 15.15 28.27
CA LEU A 750 -16.03 15.14 26.81
C LEU A 750 -16.34 16.49 26.12
N ARG A 751 -15.95 17.59 26.75
CA ARG A 751 -16.00 18.93 26.15
C ARG A 751 -14.72 19.14 25.34
N LEU A 752 -14.86 19.51 24.07
CA LEU A 752 -13.73 19.75 23.18
C LEU A 752 -13.65 21.23 22.78
N GLU A 753 -12.47 21.81 22.85
CA GLU A 753 -12.16 23.13 22.28
C GLU A 753 -11.05 22.97 21.23
N PHE A 754 -11.37 23.26 19.97
CA PHE A 754 -10.38 23.29 18.89
C PHE A 754 -9.74 24.68 18.82
N ASN A 755 -8.46 24.77 19.16
CA ASN A 755 -7.67 26.00 19.09
C ASN A 755 -7.00 26.12 17.72
N LEU A 756 -7.48 27.07 16.92
CA LEU A 756 -7.00 27.33 15.57
C LEU A 756 -6.32 28.69 15.48
N ASN A 757 -5.34 28.85 14.60
CA ASN A 757 -4.81 30.17 14.28
C ASN A 757 -5.85 30.99 13.51
N LEU A 758 -5.94 32.30 13.81
CA LEU A 758 -6.83 33.20 13.09
C LEU A 758 -6.38 33.32 11.61
N PRO A 759 -7.26 33.02 10.63
CA PRO A 759 -6.92 33.10 9.21
C PRO A 759 -6.78 34.54 8.73
N LYS A 760 -5.96 34.74 7.68
CA LYS A 760 -5.73 36.06 7.07
C LYS A 760 -6.98 36.66 6.38
N HIS A 761 -7.91 35.84 5.90
CA HIS A 761 -9.08 36.27 5.11
C HIS A 761 -10.41 36.02 5.84
N TYR A 762 -10.50 36.39 7.12
CA TYR A 762 -11.69 36.17 7.94
C TYR A 762 -12.80 37.21 7.68
N SER A 763 -14.06 36.77 7.57
CA SER A 763 -15.23 37.67 7.51
C SER A 763 -16.39 37.31 8.46
N GLY A 764 -16.18 36.42 9.45
CA GLY A 764 -17.12 36.06 10.53
C GLY A 764 -18.41 35.36 10.14
N LYS A 765 -18.95 35.59 8.94
CA LYS A 765 -20.15 34.93 8.42
C LYS A 765 -19.87 33.56 7.80
N VAL A 766 -18.60 33.18 7.61
CA VAL A 766 -18.20 32.04 6.76
C VAL A 766 -18.14 30.69 7.48
N TYR A 767 -18.48 30.65 8.78
CA TYR A 767 -18.36 29.44 9.62
C TYR A 767 -19.71 28.85 10.03
N GLN A 768 -20.81 29.38 9.49
CA GLN A 768 -22.13 28.77 9.67
C GLN A 768 -22.15 27.38 9.06
N GLY A 769 -22.82 26.45 9.74
CA GLY A 769 -22.90 25.05 9.30
C GLY A 769 -21.69 24.20 9.70
N VAL A 770 -21.20 24.34 10.93
CA VAL A 770 -20.33 23.33 11.55
C VAL A 770 -21.09 22.71 12.71
N PHE A 771 -21.12 21.40 12.76
CA PHE A 771 -21.98 20.65 13.65
C PHE A 771 -21.22 19.50 14.33
N PHE A 772 -21.72 19.12 15.51
CA PHE A 772 -21.29 17.92 16.22
C PHE A 772 -22.50 17.13 16.71
N SER A 773 -22.28 15.86 17.04
CA SER A 773 -23.28 14.94 17.55
C SER A 773 -23.29 14.94 19.07
N PRO A 774 -24.37 15.42 19.72
CA PRO A 774 -24.46 15.48 21.18
C PRO A 774 -24.55 14.09 21.82
N SER A 775 -24.85 13.04 21.05
CA SER A 775 -24.80 11.65 21.52
C SER A 775 -23.36 11.14 21.70
N ARG A 776 -22.35 11.85 21.17
CA ARG A 776 -20.94 11.44 21.17
C ARG A 776 -20.04 12.42 21.92
N LEU A 777 -20.32 13.71 21.79
CA LEU A 777 -19.56 14.80 22.40
C LEU A 777 -20.54 15.69 23.14
N ASN A 778 -20.27 16.04 24.40
CA ASN A 778 -21.23 16.85 25.17
C ASN A 778 -21.22 18.31 24.71
N ASP A 779 -20.04 18.83 24.36
CA ASP A 779 -19.88 20.19 23.88
C ASP A 779 -18.65 20.34 22.98
N VAL A 780 -18.75 21.20 21.97
CA VAL A 780 -17.67 21.47 21.03
C VAL A 780 -17.63 22.96 20.72
N THR A 781 -16.46 23.54 20.94
CA THR A 781 -16.17 24.94 20.59
C THR A 781 -14.95 25.01 19.67
N VAL A 782 -14.88 26.06 18.84
CA VAL A 782 -13.72 26.38 18.02
C VAL A 782 -13.25 27.78 18.39
N ARG A 783 -12.03 27.90 18.89
CA ARG A 783 -11.44 29.19 19.26
C ARG A 783 -10.37 29.59 18.25
N PHE A 784 -10.47 30.81 17.74
CA PHE A 784 -9.42 31.40 16.91
C PHE A 784 -8.48 32.26 17.73
N SER A 785 -7.19 31.94 17.68
CA SER A 785 -6.14 32.67 18.37
C SER A 785 -5.39 33.63 17.44
N GLN A 786 -5.29 34.91 17.84
CA GLN A 786 -4.43 35.89 17.17
C GLN A 786 -2.96 35.69 17.53
N LEU A 787 -2.72 35.07 18.69
CA LEU A 787 -1.39 34.76 19.24
C LEU A 787 -0.76 33.48 18.68
N ARG A 788 -1.35 32.93 17.61
CA ARG A 788 -0.91 31.71 16.94
C ARG A 788 -0.91 30.45 17.83
N LYS A 789 -1.81 30.35 18.81
CA LYS A 789 -1.88 29.24 19.78
C LYS A 789 -2.43 27.92 19.20
N GLY A 790 -2.83 27.88 17.93
CA GLY A 790 -3.03 26.62 17.22
C GLY A 790 -1.72 25.91 16.89
N ASP A 791 -0.58 26.60 17.01
CA ASP A 791 0.76 26.04 16.95
C ASP A 791 1.18 25.58 18.36
N GLU A 792 1.45 24.28 18.51
CA GLU A 792 1.79 23.66 19.80
C GLU A 792 3.05 24.25 20.39
N ASP A 793 4.11 24.43 19.59
CA ASP A 793 5.39 24.97 20.06
C ASP A 793 5.23 26.38 20.60
N VAL A 794 4.41 27.21 19.93
CA VAL A 794 4.08 28.57 20.38
C VAL A 794 3.27 28.53 21.66
N ALA A 795 2.22 27.70 21.73
CA ALA A 795 1.37 27.59 22.90
C ALA A 795 2.13 27.08 24.13
N HIS A 796 3.00 26.09 23.95
CA HIS A 796 3.84 25.52 25.01
C HIS A 796 4.87 26.53 25.51
N SER A 797 5.56 27.22 24.61
CA SER A 797 6.56 28.24 24.96
C SER A 797 5.94 29.37 25.80
N ARG A 798 4.75 29.84 25.42
CA ARG A 798 4.03 30.87 26.17
C ARG A 798 3.61 30.39 27.56
N MET A 799 3.15 29.14 27.67
CA MET A 799 2.79 28.57 28.97
C MET A 799 4.02 28.48 29.89
N ASP A 800 5.20 28.14 29.35
CA ASP A 800 6.44 28.12 30.11
C ASP A 800 6.87 29.53 30.58
N GLU A 801 6.65 30.57 29.77
CA GLU A 801 6.87 31.97 30.16
C GLU A 801 5.95 32.38 31.31
N ILE A 802 4.66 32.01 31.25
CA ILE A 802 3.66 32.33 32.27
C ILE A 802 3.97 31.61 33.58
N ARG A 803 4.27 30.31 33.52
CA ARG A 803 4.75 29.54 34.67
C ARG A 803 5.94 30.25 35.33
N SER A 804 6.93 30.64 34.52
CA SER A 804 8.13 31.32 35.03
C SER A 804 7.80 32.66 35.71
N SER A 805 6.85 33.41 35.16
CA SER A 805 6.35 34.66 35.75
C SER A 805 5.61 34.43 37.08
N MET A 806 4.73 33.43 37.14
CA MET A 806 3.98 33.06 38.35
C MET A 806 4.92 32.58 39.47
N SER A 807 5.89 31.71 39.16
CA SER A 807 6.93 31.30 40.11
C SER A 807 7.73 32.49 40.64
N GLN A 808 8.00 33.52 39.82
CA GLN A 808 8.71 34.72 40.26
C GLN A 808 7.86 35.66 41.13
N MET A 809 6.55 35.79 40.86
CA MET A 809 5.65 36.60 41.70
C MET A 809 5.46 35.97 43.08
N ILE A 810 5.32 34.65 43.16
CA ILE A 810 5.27 33.91 44.43
C ILE A 810 6.55 34.12 45.25
N ARG A 811 7.70 34.26 44.59
CA ARG A 811 9.01 34.54 45.22
C ARG A 811 9.28 36.02 45.53
N ARG A 812 8.51 36.96 44.95
CA ARG A 812 8.68 38.43 45.12
C ARG A 812 7.58 39.09 45.96
N GLY A 813 6.49 38.39 46.24
CA GLY A 813 5.49 38.79 47.25
C GLY A 813 5.92 38.52 48.69
N GLN A 814 7.20 38.18 48.88
CA GLN A 814 7.90 37.98 50.15
C GLN A 814 8.75 39.21 50.47
#